data_AF-A0A4R5H237-F1
#
_entry.id   AF-A0A4R5H237-F1
#
_cell.length_a   1.000
_cell.length_b   1.000
_cell.length_c   1.000
_cell.angle_alpha   90.00
_cell.angle_beta   90.00
_cell.angle_gamma   90.00
#
_symmetry.space_group_name_H-M   'P 1'
#
loop_
_entity.id
_entity.type
_entity.pdbx_description
1 polymer ?
#
loop_
_entity_poly.entity_id
_entity_poly.type
_entity_poly.pdbx_seq_one_letter_code
_entity_poly.pdbx_strand_id
1 'polypeptide(L)'
;MRVKSLLALTIVASLAGCSTDNDEEVFVFVPNQPGSVTITGVDETPNIGETLMATVSDPDGVDTAAVSFQWQVNGTDIAGATSSSYTIDANDVAVGDTLTVVATYVDNNGNNEDIESDPTAAVEGDGTPVNTPGALAIQGSPSVGTTLMAVLTDDNGFTDVGYQWLADDVAIDGATESTFELTSAQLGAAITVTATYTDNDGFDESVTSDPTGPVSTDVVNVVGTLDDPITGVVEVGATLTAPAPVDPNGISSTITYQWRSRASDSDMATDIAGATAETFVPTAAEVGRVLSVQLSYTDDDGFDEALEQEIDDIIYSFFVDGETALADAISNVEENGIIGLASAGTGQNYADMAEITISTNNVTLTRTTDSTAVITGATCLIMGDSTTGVVIDGLAFDDLTIRETDTCFTEGWDGSIIIDGASNVFRNNELLGEADDRPAFLSNSDDVHYITVRGTDHIIERNLFEGKSPDENEEGAAISMFIGTDSTGDPNTLGVHARNIVQYNLFRNFTFDVALNDLDSNSFAIQIGRDTGSNGTGRGEHIVRFNRFDNVLMDRRLVIVQGGGNTITGNTVVNSWGNIALENGFDNTVSNNIIISSAQSVEGRGSQDGGISFAPLGHTIVDNYVANTTSTSNDRAGLHIDSDPLDQSSSTTLIASSLDLTTVVARNTIINNDRAIQFENQSASGTACTLLDYILDFDDNLVANQSEDMNIFGTNSGDSDAAIVEDTYQGNGCAIASTSDFDNNHFYSSTISDATTILPVRGGGSALVNGMDGNVAVDGTEDGAMLTAVDANGLVEGAGADAGIGVALSELQFIEEDMVGPGSTWVADE
;
A
#
# COMPACT_ATOMS: atom_id res chain seq x y z
N MET A 1 -25.31 -20.69 -13.62
CA MET A 1 -25.49 -21.53 -14.85
C MET A 1 -25.17 -20.65 -16.05
N ARG A 2 -24.42 -21.14 -17.04
CA ARG A 2 -23.76 -20.28 -18.06
C ARG A 2 -24.70 -19.31 -18.79
N VAL A 3 -24.32 -18.04 -18.81
CA VAL A 3 -24.52 -17.12 -19.95
C VAL A 3 -23.12 -16.81 -20.50
N LYS A 4 -23.01 -16.44 -21.77
CA LYS A 4 -21.75 -16.06 -22.42
C LYS A 4 -21.83 -14.61 -22.87
N SER A 5 -20.83 -13.79 -22.52
CA SER A 5 -20.51 -12.60 -23.31
C SER A 5 -19.98 -13.02 -24.67
N LEU A 6 -20.21 -12.20 -25.71
CA LEU A 6 -19.78 -12.48 -27.08
C LEU A 6 -19.34 -11.16 -27.72
N LEU A 7 -18.02 -10.96 -27.85
CA LEU A 7 -17.46 -9.76 -28.47
C LEU A 7 -17.96 -9.59 -29.91
N ALA A 8 -18.32 -8.36 -30.28
CA ALA A 8 -18.67 -7.98 -31.63
C ALA A 8 -17.45 -7.42 -32.37
N LEU A 9 -16.90 -8.19 -33.31
CA LEU A 9 -15.70 -7.84 -34.08
C LEU A 9 -16.00 -6.85 -35.22
N THR A 10 -15.52 -5.61 -35.12
CA THR A 10 -15.74 -4.55 -36.12
C THR A 10 -14.82 -4.71 -37.35
N ILE A 11 -15.30 -5.40 -38.39
CA ILE A 11 -14.56 -5.57 -39.65
C ILE A 11 -14.76 -4.36 -40.57
N VAL A 12 -13.73 -3.51 -40.70
CA VAL A 12 -13.71 -2.38 -41.66
C VAL A 12 -13.39 -2.87 -43.08
N ALA A 13 -14.43 -3.27 -43.82
CA ALA A 13 -14.32 -3.71 -45.21
C ALA A 13 -14.47 -2.54 -46.21
N SER A 14 -13.37 -1.90 -46.59
CA SER A 14 -13.38 -0.91 -47.69
C SER A 14 -13.46 -1.58 -49.06
N LEU A 15 -14.40 -1.16 -49.92
CA LEU A 15 -14.45 -1.60 -51.32
C LEU A 15 -15.09 -0.54 -52.24
N ALA A 16 -14.34 -0.09 -53.27
CA ALA A 16 -14.86 0.81 -54.29
C ALA A 16 -15.31 0.02 -55.53
N GLY A 17 -16.59 0.11 -55.92
CA GLY A 17 -17.16 -0.72 -57.00
C GLY A 17 -18.40 -0.13 -57.68
N CYS A 18 -18.24 0.29 -58.92
CA CYS A 18 -19.21 0.95 -59.80
C CYS A 18 -20.52 0.17 -60.10
N SER A 19 -21.62 0.92 -60.30
CA SER A 19 -22.73 0.69 -61.26
C SER A 19 -24.09 0.09 -60.79
N THR A 20 -25.12 0.95 -60.89
CA THR A 20 -26.52 0.69 -61.36
C THR A 20 -27.44 -0.31 -60.64
N ASP A 21 -28.52 0.25 -60.10
CA ASP A 21 -29.90 -0.24 -60.00
C ASP A 21 -30.16 -1.76 -59.90
N ASN A 22 -30.50 -2.23 -58.70
CA ASN A 22 -31.76 -2.95 -58.43
C ASN A 22 -32.14 -2.77 -56.95
N ASP A 23 -33.43 -2.76 -56.66
CA ASP A 23 -33.96 -2.62 -55.29
C ASP A 23 -33.85 -3.95 -54.52
N GLU A 24 -32.75 -4.14 -53.78
CA GLU A 24 -32.74 -4.99 -52.59
C GLU A 24 -32.44 -4.09 -51.39
N GLU A 25 -33.42 -3.91 -50.49
CA GLU A 25 -33.22 -3.17 -49.25
C GLU A 25 -32.27 -3.96 -48.35
N VAL A 26 -31.05 -3.44 -48.19
CA VAL A 26 -30.11 -3.91 -47.19
C VAL A 26 -30.70 -3.59 -45.82
N PHE A 27 -31.27 -4.60 -45.16
CA PHE A 27 -31.65 -4.53 -43.75
C PHE A 27 -30.37 -4.35 -42.91
N VAL A 28 -29.98 -3.09 -42.72
CA VAL A 28 -29.00 -2.71 -41.72
C VAL A 28 -29.65 -2.94 -40.36
N PHE A 29 -29.20 -3.99 -39.67
CA PHE A 29 -29.53 -4.16 -38.26
C PHE A 29 -28.72 -3.13 -37.47
N VAL A 30 -29.32 -1.98 -37.20
CA VAL A 30 -28.84 -1.06 -36.17
C VAL A 30 -29.11 -1.77 -34.83
N PRO A 31 -28.09 -2.08 -34.02
CA PRO A 31 -28.33 -2.59 -32.68
C PRO A 31 -28.93 -1.46 -31.84
N ASN A 32 -30.01 -1.76 -31.11
CA ASN A 32 -30.69 -0.81 -30.24
C ASN A 32 -29.70 -0.16 -29.25
N GLN A 33 -29.78 1.16 -29.10
CA GLN A 33 -29.05 1.92 -28.09
C GLN A 33 -30.02 2.34 -26.98
N PRO A 34 -30.06 1.65 -25.82
CA PRO A 34 -31.05 1.94 -24.78
C PRO A 34 -30.97 3.39 -24.31
N GLY A 35 -32.14 3.99 -24.09
CA GLY A 35 -32.23 5.32 -23.51
C GLY A 35 -31.95 5.35 -22.00
N SER A 36 -31.89 6.55 -21.45
CA SER A 36 -31.82 6.82 -20.01
C SER A 36 -32.91 7.79 -19.57
N VAL A 37 -33.33 7.67 -18.31
CA VAL A 37 -34.28 8.59 -17.67
C VAL A 37 -33.67 9.14 -16.39
N THR A 38 -33.65 10.47 -16.26
CA THR A 38 -33.06 11.18 -15.12
C THR A 38 -34.12 11.94 -14.35
N ILE A 39 -34.00 11.92 -13.02
CA ILE A 39 -34.78 12.76 -12.10
C ILE A 39 -34.01 14.07 -11.87
N THR A 40 -34.73 15.19 -11.90
CA THR A 40 -34.20 16.54 -11.66
C THR A 40 -35.21 17.38 -10.89
N GLY A 41 -34.80 18.50 -10.29
CA GLY A 41 -35.72 19.49 -9.69
C GLY A 41 -35.47 19.85 -8.22
N VAL A 42 -34.47 19.24 -7.59
CA VAL A 42 -34.01 19.52 -6.22
C VAL A 42 -32.49 19.59 -6.21
N ASP A 43 -31.91 20.32 -5.26
CA ASP A 43 -30.46 20.38 -5.04
C ASP A 43 -30.09 19.31 -4.00
N GLU A 44 -29.57 18.17 -4.49
CA GLU A 44 -29.08 17.00 -3.73
C GLU A 44 -30.13 16.17 -2.95
N THR A 45 -30.90 16.74 -2.01
CA THR A 45 -31.92 16.02 -1.23
C THR A 45 -33.37 16.43 -1.58
N PRO A 46 -34.29 15.47 -1.82
CA PRO A 46 -35.69 15.78 -2.15
C PRO A 46 -36.58 15.95 -0.91
N ASN A 47 -37.28 17.08 -0.81
CA ASN A 47 -38.16 17.37 0.33
C ASN A 47 -39.64 17.12 0.02
N ILE A 48 -40.43 16.76 1.04
CA ILE A 48 -41.89 16.65 0.91
C ILE A 48 -42.49 17.96 0.40
N GLY A 49 -43.35 17.89 -0.61
CA GLY A 49 -43.95 19.06 -1.27
C GLY A 49 -43.15 19.64 -2.45
N GLU A 50 -41.90 19.24 -2.66
CA GLU A 50 -41.14 19.61 -3.85
C GLU A 50 -41.61 18.85 -5.09
N THR A 51 -41.23 19.34 -6.29
CA THR A 51 -41.70 18.77 -7.56
C THR A 51 -40.55 18.29 -8.43
N LEU A 52 -40.38 16.98 -8.47
CA LEU A 52 -39.43 16.28 -9.31
C LEU A 52 -39.89 16.27 -10.77
N MET A 53 -38.93 16.25 -11.68
CA MET A 53 -39.08 16.31 -13.13
C MET A 53 -38.29 15.15 -13.77
N ALA A 54 -38.99 14.31 -14.54
CA ALA A 54 -38.39 13.19 -15.26
C ALA A 54 -38.03 13.61 -16.70
N THR A 55 -36.77 13.41 -17.09
CA THR A 55 -36.27 13.70 -18.44
C THR A 55 -35.72 12.44 -19.09
N VAL A 56 -36.23 12.09 -20.28
CA VAL A 56 -35.73 10.96 -21.08
C VAL A 56 -34.75 11.45 -22.15
N SER A 57 -33.64 10.75 -22.31
CA SER A 57 -32.67 10.92 -23.39
C SER A 57 -32.43 9.58 -24.09
N ASP A 58 -32.37 9.58 -25.41
CA ASP A 58 -32.26 8.36 -26.22
C ASP A 58 -31.29 8.61 -27.40
N PRO A 59 -30.24 7.77 -27.60
CA PRO A 59 -29.29 7.92 -28.70
C PRO A 59 -29.87 7.64 -30.10
N ASP A 60 -30.84 6.72 -30.21
CA ASP A 60 -31.60 6.43 -31.43
C ASP A 60 -32.78 7.43 -31.58
N GLY A 61 -33.23 8.00 -30.46
CA GLY A 61 -34.04 9.20 -30.33
C GLY A 61 -35.51 8.91 -30.03
N VAL A 62 -36.14 9.81 -29.27
CA VAL A 62 -37.48 9.63 -28.70
C VAL A 62 -38.45 10.75 -29.08
N ASP A 63 -39.71 10.41 -29.37
CA ASP A 63 -40.81 11.39 -29.36
C ASP A 63 -41.24 11.62 -27.90
N THR A 64 -40.75 12.71 -27.30
CA THR A 64 -41.04 13.06 -25.90
C THR A 64 -42.52 13.31 -25.60
N ALA A 65 -43.38 13.46 -26.62
CA ALA A 65 -44.83 13.53 -26.46
C ALA A 65 -45.52 12.14 -26.43
N ALA A 66 -44.79 11.06 -26.72
CA ALA A 66 -45.26 9.68 -26.72
C ALA A 66 -44.80 8.85 -25.51
N VAL A 67 -43.92 9.39 -24.65
CA VAL A 67 -43.43 8.74 -23.43
C VAL A 67 -44.54 8.64 -22.39
N SER A 68 -44.70 7.44 -21.81
CA SER A 68 -45.48 7.23 -20.58
C SER A 68 -44.56 7.08 -19.37
N PHE A 69 -44.93 7.72 -18.27
CA PHE A 69 -44.20 7.69 -17.00
C PHE A 69 -45.03 6.99 -15.92
N GLN A 70 -44.35 6.37 -14.95
CA GLN A 70 -44.93 5.91 -13.67
C GLN A 70 -43.89 6.13 -12.57
N TRP A 71 -44.19 6.99 -11.60
CA TRP A 71 -43.32 7.21 -10.43
C TRP A 71 -43.53 6.11 -9.39
N GLN A 72 -42.47 5.75 -8.69
CA GLN A 72 -42.47 4.70 -7.68
C GLN A 72 -41.82 5.18 -6.39
N VAL A 73 -42.31 4.69 -5.26
CA VAL A 73 -41.71 4.86 -3.92
C VAL A 73 -41.18 3.50 -3.46
N ASN A 74 -39.89 3.42 -3.13
CA ASN A 74 -39.19 2.17 -2.79
C ASN A 74 -39.50 1.01 -3.78
N GLY A 75 -39.55 1.28 -5.09
CA GLY A 75 -39.88 0.30 -6.13
C GLY A 75 -41.36 -0.14 -6.19
N THR A 76 -42.29 0.69 -5.70
CA THR A 76 -43.75 0.45 -5.75
C THR A 76 -44.50 1.62 -6.38
N ASP A 77 -45.35 1.35 -7.39
CA ASP A 77 -46.15 2.34 -8.13
C ASP A 77 -46.95 3.30 -7.22
N ILE A 78 -46.65 4.60 -7.33
CA ILE A 78 -47.45 5.67 -6.73
C ILE A 78 -48.74 5.86 -7.54
N ALA A 79 -49.89 5.75 -6.86
CA ALA A 79 -51.18 5.48 -7.49
C ALA A 79 -51.76 6.66 -8.31
N GLY A 80 -51.34 6.76 -9.57
CA GLY A 80 -51.77 7.81 -10.51
C GLY A 80 -50.71 8.87 -10.79
N ALA A 81 -49.49 8.71 -10.26
CA ALA A 81 -48.34 9.53 -10.61
C ALA A 81 -47.78 9.15 -11.99
N THR A 82 -48.54 9.47 -13.06
CA THR A 82 -48.23 9.09 -14.44
C THR A 82 -47.85 10.28 -15.34
N SER A 83 -47.24 11.31 -14.76
CA SER A 83 -46.80 12.53 -15.46
C SER A 83 -45.27 12.60 -15.50
N SER A 84 -44.70 13.38 -16.43
CA SER A 84 -43.26 13.68 -16.46
C SER A 84 -42.77 14.55 -15.28
N SER A 85 -43.62 14.76 -14.28
CA SER A 85 -43.34 15.50 -13.06
C SER A 85 -44.19 14.93 -11.91
N TYR A 86 -43.63 14.84 -10.72
CA TYR A 86 -44.33 14.40 -9.51
C TYR A 86 -44.04 15.36 -8.36
N THR A 87 -45.10 15.86 -7.72
CA THR A 87 -44.97 16.61 -6.46
C THR A 87 -45.05 15.63 -5.31
N ILE A 88 -44.03 15.61 -4.45
CA ILE A 88 -43.87 14.62 -3.37
C ILE A 88 -44.99 14.82 -2.34
N ASP A 89 -45.94 13.89 -2.27
CA ASP A 89 -47.10 13.97 -1.38
C ASP A 89 -46.88 13.10 -0.13
N ALA A 90 -46.97 13.72 1.06
CA ALA A 90 -46.85 13.05 2.37
C ALA A 90 -47.90 11.96 2.64
N ASN A 91 -48.91 11.80 1.77
CA ASN A 91 -49.88 10.70 1.84
C ASN A 91 -49.39 9.44 1.09
N ASP A 92 -48.44 9.59 0.14
CA ASP A 92 -47.90 8.53 -0.71
C ASP A 92 -46.44 8.18 -0.37
N VAL A 93 -45.66 9.13 0.17
CA VAL A 93 -44.21 9.04 0.41
C VAL A 93 -43.88 9.50 1.84
N ALA A 94 -42.99 8.79 2.53
CA ALA A 94 -42.53 9.13 3.88
C ALA A 94 -41.06 9.60 3.92
N VAL A 95 -40.69 10.29 5.00
CA VAL A 95 -39.30 10.65 5.28
C VAL A 95 -38.45 9.38 5.42
N GLY A 96 -37.37 9.31 4.65
CA GLY A 96 -36.49 8.13 4.54
C GLY A 96 -36.77 7.22 3.34
N ASP A 97 -37.88 7.40 2.61
CA ASP A 97 -38.15 6.65 1.38
C ASP A 97 -37.33 7.19 0.19
N THR A 98 -37.06 6.37 -0.83
CA THR A 98 -36.48 6.83 -2.11
C THR A 98 -37.48 6.75 -3.25
N LEU A 99 -37.28 7.60 -4.27
CA LEU A 99 -38.16 7.70 -5.44
C LEU A 99 -37.42 7.27 -6.71
N THR A 100 -38.08 6.47 -7.55
CA THR A 100 -37.66 6.18 -8.93
C THR A 100 -38.77 6.56 -9.90
N VAL A 101 -38.45 6.65 -11.19
CA VAL A 101 -39.44 6.82 -12.26
C VAL A 101 -39.17 5.84 -13.40
N VAL A 102 -40.19 5.08 -13.75
CA VAL A 102 -40.18 4.22 -14.95
C VAL A 102 -40.71 5.03 -16.14
N ALA A 103 -39.99 5.01 -17.25
CA ALA A 103 -40.38 5.61 -18.52
C ALA A 103 -40.46 4.53 -19.61
N THR A 104 -41.67 4.32 -20.14
CA THR A 104 -41.95 3.34 -21.20
C THR A 104 -42.33 4.08 -22.48
N TYR A 105 -41.70 3.74 -23.61
CA TYR A 105 -41.94 4.38 -24.91
C TYR A 105 -41.55 3.49 -26.11
N VAL A 106 -41.57 4.07 -27.31
CA VAL A 106 -41.04 3.48 -28.54
C VAL A 106 -40.09 4.50 -29.16
N ASP A 107 -38.88 4.10 -29.51
CA ASP A 107 -37.87 4.97 -30.12
C ASP A 107 -38.20 5.30 -31.60
N ASN A 108 -37.35 6.10 -32.26
CA ASN A 108 -37.49 6.42 -33.68
C ASN A 108 -37.16 5.24 -34.62
N ASN A 109 -36.47 4.20 -34.14
CA ASN A 109 -36.10 3.01 -34.91
C ASN A 109 -37.19 1.92 -34.87
N GLY A 110 -38.14 1.99 -33.93
CA GLY A 110 -39.22 1.04 -33.70
C GLY A 110 -38.99 0.02 -32.58
N ASN A 111 -38.00 0.22 -31.71
CA ASN A 111 -37.74 -0.56 -30.50
C ASN A 111 -38.67 -0.11 -29.36
N ASN A 112 -39.01 -1.03 -28.46
CA ASN A 112 -39.78 -0.73 -27.25
C ASN A 112 -38.82 -0.56 -26.07
N GLU A 113 -38.76 0.66 -25.51
CA GLU A 113 -37.96 0.96 -24.32
C GLU A 113 -38.85 0.97 -23.06
N ASP A 114 -38.28 0.47 -21.96
CA ASP A 114 -38.90 0.39 -20.64
C ASP A 114 -37.78 0.52 -19.60
N ILE A 115 -37.52 1.75 -19.16
CA ILE A 115 -36.31 2.14 -18.43
C ILE A 115 -36.67 2.79 -17.08
N GLU A 116 -35.91 2.49 -16.04
CA GLU A 116 -36.06 3.07 -14.70
C GLU A 116 -34.88 4.02 -14.41
N SER A 117 -35.11 5.07 -13.64
CA SER A 117 -34.05 5.95 -13.16
C SER A 117 -33.26 5.31 -12.02
N ASP A 118 -32.06 5.82 -11.76
CA ASP A 118 -31.46 5.68 -10.43
C ASP A 118 -32.43 6.24 -9.35
N PRO A 119 -32.41 5.69 -8.13
CA PRO A 119 -33.19 6.21 -7.02
C PRO A 119 -32.67 7.58 -6.59
N THR A 120 -33.57 8.46 -6.16
CA THR A 120 -33.18 9.69 -5.45
C THR A 120 -32.43 9.37 -4.16
N ALA A 121 -31.75 10.38 -3.60
CA ALA A 121 -31.48 10.42 -2.17
C ALA A 121 -32.78 10.21 -1.35
N ALA A 122 -32.63 9.82 -0.09
CA ALA A 122 -33.77 9.63 0.81
C ALA A 122 -34.56 10.94 0.97
N VAL A 123 -35.89 10.84 0.95
CA VAL A 123 -36.78 11.99 1.07
C VAL A 123 -36.73 12.57 2.48
N GLU A 124 -36.56 13.87 2.58
CA GLU A 124 -36.55 14.61 3.86
C GLU A 124 -37.89 15.33 4.12
N GLY A 125 -37.99 16.02 5.27
CA GLY A 125 -39.21 16.71 5.70
C GLY A 125 -39.67 17.82 4.74
N ASP A 126 -40.85 18.38 4.96
CA ASP A 126 -41.44 19.44 4.14
C ASP A 126 -40.83 20.84 4.37
N GLY A 127 -39.56 20.90 4.79
CA GLY A 127 -38.92 22.11 5.27
C GLY A 127 -39.55 22.69 6.54
N THR A 128 -40.44 21.97 7.25
CA THR A 128 -40.74 22.33 8.64
C THR A 128 -39.52 22.04 9.52
N PRO A 129 -38.96 23.04 10.21
CA PRO A 129 -37.81 22.83 11.08
C PRO A 129 -38.16 21.87 12.22
N VAL A 130 -37.20 21.05 12.64
CA VAL A 130 -37.38 20.11 13.75
C VAL A 130 -36.82 20.75 15.01
N ASN A 131 -37.70 21.12 15.94
CA ASN A 131 -37.32 21.76 17.20
C ASN A 131 -36.20 21.01 17.92
N THR A 132 -35.04 21.66 18.01
CA THR A 132 -33.82 21.13 18.64
C THR A 132 -33.49 22.03 19.82
N PRO A 133 -33.84 21.64 21.07
CA PRO A 133 -33.77 22.53 22.22
C PRO A 133 -32.36 23.04 22.52
N GLY A 134 -32.24 24.33 22.83
CA GLY A 134 -30.97 24.97 23.15
C GLY A 134 -30.33 24.51 24.46
N ALA A 135 -29.03 24.78 24.62
CA ALA A 135 -28.27 24.46 25.82
C ALA A 135 -28.24 25.64 26.79
N LEU A 136 -28.45 25.37 28.09
CA LEU A 136 -28.48 26.39 29.15
C LEU A 136 -27.50 26.04 30.27
N ALA A 137 -26.43 26.82 30.40
CA ALA A 137 -25.40 26.68 31.42
C ALA A 137 -25.50 27.78 32.49
N ILE A 138 -24.84 27.55 33.63
CA ILE A 138 -24.58 28.54 34.67
C ILE A 138 -23.07 28.79 34.74
N GLN A 139 -22.67 30.06 34.69
CA GLN A 139 -21.31 30.52 35.01
C GLN A 139 -21.27 31.23 36.37
N GLY A 140 -20.09 31.20 37.02
CA GLY A 140 -19.77 31.80 38.32
C GLY A 140 -19.80 30.80 39.49
N SER A 141 -18.94 31.01 40.51
CA SER A 141 -18.98 30.21 41.75
C SER A 141 -20.37 30.21 42.41
N PRO A 142 -20.90 29.07 42.87
CA PRO A 142 -22.02 29.02 43.78
C PRO A 142 -21.56 29.42 45.20
N SER A 143 -21.39 30.72 45.47
CA SER A 143 -20.88 31.26 46.75
C SER A 143 -21.64 32.49 47.22
N VAL A 144 -21.74 32.69 48.54
CA VAL A 144 -22.43 33.88 49.10
C VAL A 144 -21.65 35.16 48.78
N GLY A 145 -22.22 35.99 47.91
CA GLY A 145 -21.65 37.28 47.47
C GLY A 145 -21.10 37.28 46.04
N THR A 146 -21.14 36.14 45.32
CA THR A 146 -20.86 36.08 43.88
C THR A 146 -22.14 36.31 43.07
N THR A 147 -22.00 36.53 41.76
CA THR A 147 -23.13 36.61 40.82
C THR A 147 -23.04 35.43 39.86
N LEU A 148 -24.10 34.64 39.78
CA LEU A 148 -24.25 33.63 38.73
C LEU A 148 -24.78 34.27 37.45
N MET A 149 -24.38 33.75 36.30
CA MET A 149 -24.86 34.16 34.98
C MET A 149 -25.44 32.97 34.22
N ALA A 150 -26.61 33.16 33.62
CA ALA A 150 -27.24 32.18 32.73
C ALA A 150 -26.70 32.38 31.31
N VAL A 151 -26.14 31.32 30.72
CA VAL A 151 -25.61 31.32 29.35
C VAL A 151 -26.47 30.36 28.53
N LEU A 152 -27.22 30.92 27.58
CA LEU A 152 -28.10 30.19 26.67
C LEU A 152 -27.49 30.21 25.25
N THR A 153 -27.40 29.04 24.62
CA THR A 153 -26.98 28.87 23.22
C THR A 153 -27.99 28.02 22.46
N ASP A 154 -28.23 28.36 21.21
CA ASP A 154 -29.18 27.69 20.31
C ASP A 154 -28.67 27.86 18.88
N ASP A 155 -28.72 26.80 18.07
CA ASP A 155 -28.05 26.74 16.77
C ASP A 155 -28.77 27.57 15.69
N ASN A 156 -30.10 27.69 15.76
CA ASN A 156 -30.84 28.63 14.91
C ASN A 156 -30.91 30.03 15.55
N GLY A 157 -30.72 30.13 16.86
CA GLY A 157 -30.70 31.37 17.66
C GLY A 157 -32.08 31.85 18.09
N PHE A 158 -32.16 32.78 19.05
CA PHE A 158 -33.42 33.10 19.74
C PHE A 158 -33.70 34.60 19.91
N THR A 159 -34.94 34.92 20.29
CA THR A 159 -35.34 36.28 20.71
C THR A 159 -36.15 36.29 22.02
N ASP A 160 -36.16 37.44 22.71
CA ASP A 160 -36.97 37.75 23.90
C ASP A 160 -36.98 36.67 25.03
N VAL A 161 -35.79 36.24 25.46
CA VAL A 161 -35.62 35.26 26.57
C VAL A 161 -36.09 35.80 27.93
N GLY A 162 -36.90 35.02 28.64
CA GLY A 162 -37.20 35.18 30.05
C GLY A 162 -36.49 34.13 30.92
N TYR A 163 -36.00 34.53 32.09
CA TYR A 163 -35.30 33.63 33.03
C TYR A 163 -36.08 33.45 34.35
N GLN A 164 -35.85 32.35 35.05
CA GLN A 164 -36.25 32.16 36.45
C GLN A 164 -35.20 31.29 37.16
N TRP A 165 -34.57 31.84 38.19
CA TRP A 165 -33.61 31.11 39.04
C TRP A 165 -34.33 30.33 40.15
N LEU A 166 -33.79 29.16 40.53
CA LEU A 166 -34.33 28.27 41.54
C LEU A 166 -33.25 27.87 42.56
N ALA A 167 -33.65 27.55 43.79
CA ALA A 167 -32.79 26.94 44.81
C ALA A 167 -33.47 25.68 45.35
N ASP A 168 -32.79 24.53 45.30
CA ASP A 168 -33.34 23.19 45.61
C ASP A 168 -34.72 22.96 44.92
N ASP A 169 -34.79 23.19 43.60
CA ASP A 169 -35.98 23.15 42.74
C ASP A 169 -37.11 24.15 43.10
N VAL A 170 -36.87 25.11 44.00
CA VAL A 170 -37.84 26.14 44.39
C VAL A 170 -37.48 27.50 43.78
N ALA A 171 -38.37 28.02 42.93
CA ALA A 171 -38.21 29.32 42.30
C ALA A 171 -37.98 30.47 43.30
N ILE A 172 -36.98 31.30 43.02
CA ILE A 172 -36.56 32.43 43.85
C ILE A 172 -37.37 33.68 43.44
N ASP A 173 -38.11 34.25 44.39
CA ASP A 173 -39.05 35.35 44.16
C ASP A 173 -38.36 36.61 43.60
N GLY A 174 -38.68 36.97 42.36
CA GLY A 174 -38.11 38.12 41.65
C GLY A 174 -36.75 37.89 40.97
N ALA A 175 -36.19 36.69 41.01
CA ALA A 175 -34.93 36.37 40.32
C ALA A 175 -35.21 35.96 38.85
N THR A 176 -35.45 36.96 37.99
CA THR A 176 -35.87 36.77 36.59
C THR A 176 -34.98 37.43 35.53
N GLU A 177 -33.83 37.96 35.95
CA GLU A 177 -32.79 38.50 35.05
C GLU A 177 -31.83 37.37 34.62
N SER A 178 -31.04 37.59 33.57
CA SER A 178 -29.99 36.64 33.13
C SER A 178 -28.81 36.48 34.11
N THR A 179 -28.83 37.21 35.24
CA THR A 179 -27.81 37.17 36.29
C THR A 179 -28.46 37.19 37.67
N PHE A 180 -27.81 36.57 38.66
CA PHE A 180 -28.34 36.42 40.00
C PHE A 180 -27.26 36.51 41.11
N GLU A 181 -27.32 37.55 41.93
CA GLU A 181 -26.44 37.73 43.10
C GLU A 181 -26.82 36.75 44.23
N LEU A 182 -25.91 35.86 44.59
CA LEU A 182 -26.12 34.86 45.63
C LEU A 182 -25.99 35.46 47.03
N THR A 183 -26.99 35.18 47.88
CA THR A 183 -27.02 35.72 49.25
C THR A 183 -26.96 34.60 50.29
N SER A 184 -26.78 34.97 51.56
CA SER A 184 -26.87 34.04 52.69
C SER A 184 -28.23 33.33 52.86
N ALA A 185 -29.25 33.66 52.06
CA ALA A 185 -30.50 32.92 51.97
C ALA A 185 -30.40 31.64 51.10
N GLN A 186 -29.43 31.56 50.18
CA GLN A 186 -29.20 30.42 49.29
C GLN A 186 -28.19 29.41 49.86
N LEU A 187 -27.47 29.75 50.94
CA LEU A 187 -26.37 28.96 51.49
C LEU A 187 -26.76 27.48 51.74
N GLY A 188 -26.07 26.57 51.05
CA GLY A 188 -26.25 25.11 51.13
C GLY A 188 -27.25 24.51 50.14
N ALA A 189 -28.01 25.31 49.39
CA ALA A 189 -28.89 24.85 48.33
C ALA A 189 -28.13 24.70 47.00
N ALA A 190 -28.55 23.77 46.14
CA ALA A 190 -28.13 23.74 44.73
C ALA A 190 -28.95 24.76 43.92
N ILE A 191 -28.34 25.39 42.92
CA ILE A 191 -28.99 26.42 42.09
C ILE A 191 -29.20 25.88 40.67
N THR A 192 -30.38 26.15 40.10
CA THR A 192 -30.68 25.96 38.68
C THR A 192 -31.28 27.24 38.11
N VAL A 193 -31.26 27.38 36.79
CA VAL A 193 -32.00 28.43 36.07
C VAL A 193 -32.81 27.79 34.94
N THR A 194 -34.07 28.22 34.81
CA THR A 194 -34.90 27.92 33.64
C THR A 194 -34.89 29.14 32.72
N ALA A 195 -34.67 28.93 31.42
CA ALA A 195 -34.87 29.93 30.38
C ALA A 195 -36.08 29.53 29.53
N THR A 196 -36.90 30.50 29.16
CA THR A 196 -38.05 30.33 28.25
C THR A 196 -37.99 31.39 27.17
N TYR A 197 -38.07 30.99 25.90
CA TYR A 197 -37.89 31.87 24.75
C TYR A 197 -38.69 31.37 23.54
N THR A 198 -38.66 32.11 22.44
CA THR A 198 -39.03 31.58 21.13
C THR A 198 -37.77 31.59 20.26
N ASP A 199 -37.47 30.46 19.63
CA ASP A 199 -36.34 30.32 18.71
C ASP A 199 -36.60 31.06 17.39
N ASN A 200 -35.64 31.05 16.45
CA ASN A 200 -35.77 31.78 15.19
C ASN A 200 -36.65 31.02 14.16
N ASP A 201 -36.88 29.73 14.36
CA ASP A 201 -37.79 28.90 13.55
C ASP A 201 -39.27 29.00 13.99
N GLY A 202 -39.53 29.50 15.21
CA GLY A 202 -40.84 29.86 15.73
C GLY A 202 -41.41 28.90 16.80
N PHE A 203 -40.57 28.11 17.45
CA PHE A 203 -40.95 27.20 18.54
C PHE A 203 -40.81 27.85 19.92
N ASP A 204 -41.76 27.56 20.82
CA ASP A 204 -41.73 28.00 22.21
C ASP A 204 -40.88 27.03 23.06
N GLU A 205 -39.68 27.48 23.43
CA GLU A 205 -38.65 26.73 24.14
C GLU A 205 -38.68 26.93 25.67
N SER A 206 -38.22 25.93 26.43
CA SER A 206 -38.26 25.93 27.91
C SER A 206 -37.23 24.98 28.52
N VAL A 207 -35.96 25.39 28.50
CA VAL A 207 -34.81 24.60 28.96
C VAL A 207 -34.39 24.99 30.39
N THR A 208 -33.82 24.05 31.13
CA THR A 208 -33.34 24.26 32.52
C THR A 208 -31.93 23.72 32.66
N SER A 209 -31.06 24.49 33.31
CA SER A 209 -29.67 24.11 33.52
C SER A 209 -29.52 22.89 34.40
N ASP A 210 -28.37 22.21 34.28
CA ASP A 210 -27.91 21.34 35.36
C ASP A 210 -27.73 22.12 36.68
N PRO A 211 -27.83 21.45 37.84
CA PRO A 211 -27.70 22.07 39.15
C PRO A 211 -26.25 22.36 39.53
N THR A 212 -26.00 23.56 40.06
CA THR A 212 -24.70 23.90 40.66
C THR A 212 -24.38 23.01 41.86
N GLY A 213 -23.10 22.98 42.27
CA GLY A 213 -22.74 22.60 43.63
C GLY A 213 -23.50 23.43 44.69
N PRO A 214 -23.68 22.90 45.91
CA PRO A 214 -24.43 23.58 46.96
C PRO A 214 -23.72 24.86 47.42
N VAL A 215 -24.46 25.97 47.54
CA VAL A 215 -23.88 27.31 47.73
C VAL A 215 -23.00 27.40 48.98
N SER A 216 -21.78 27.91 48.78
CA SER A 216 -20.66 27.96 49.74
C SER A 216 -20.51 29.34 50.42
N THR A 217 -19.63 29.44 51.42
CA THR A 217 -19.07 30.73 51.89
C THR A 217 -17.70 31.05 51.26
N ASP A 218 -17.09 30.05 50.64
CA ASP A 218 -15.72 30.05 50.16
C ASP A 218 -15.78 29.73 48.66
N VAL A 219 -15.25 30.61 47.80
CA VAL A 219 -15.18 30.39 46.35
C VAL A 219 -14.30 29.18 46.02
N VAL A 220 -14.65 28.47 44.95
CA VAL A 220 -14.01 27.21 44.54
C VAL A 220 -13.63 27.31 43.07
N ASN A 221 -12.34 27.15 42.79
CA ASN A 221 -11.82 27.03 41.44
C ASN A 221 -12.33 25.75 40.78
N VAL A 222 -12.87 25.89 39.56
CA VAL A 222 -13.15 24.81 38.61
C VAL A 222 -12.38 25.11 37.32
N VAL A 223 -11.15 24.54 37.23
CA VAL A 223 -10.23 24.67 36.08
C VAL A 223 -10.98 24.63 34.74
N GLY A 224 -10.89 25.70 33.97
CA GLY A 224 -11.46 25.80 32.62
C GLY A 224 -10.82 24.85 31.58
N THR A 225 -11.38 24.86 30.38
CA THR A 225 -11.02 23.96 29.28
C THR A 225 -10.70 24.72 27.99
N LEU A 226 -10.07 24.01 27.04
CA LEU A 226 -9.92 24.40 25.65
C LEU A 226 -10.66 23.31 24.85
N ASP A 227 -11.91 23.60 24.46
CA ASP A 227 -12.78 22.60 23.82
C ASP A 227 -12.60 22.59 22.29
N ASP A 228 -12.15 23.72 21.72
CA ASP A 228 -11.80 23.89 20.30
C ASP A 228 -10.30 23.61 20.04
N PRO A 229 -9.92 23.12 18.84
CA PRO A 229 -8.52 23.02 18.43
C PRO A 229 -7.89 24.38 18.08
N ILE A 230 -6.57 24.41 17.92
CA ILE A 230 -5.89 25.51 17.22
C ILE A 230 -6.37 25.54 15.76
N THR A 231 -6.73 26.72 15.25
CA THR A 231 -7.29 26.87 13.90
C THR A 231 -6.33 27.60 12.95
N GLY A 232 -6.38 27.26 11.66
CA GLY A 232 -5.50 27.77 10.61
C GLY A 232 -4.77 26.65 9.88
N VAL A 233 -4.15 26.95 8.74
CA VAL A 233 -3.34 25.97 7.99
C VAL A 233 -1.96 25.85 8.67
N VAL A 234 -1.48 24.62 8.82
CA VAL A 234 -0.18 24.28 9.44
C VAL A 234 1.01 24.54 8.51
N GLU A 235 1.07 25.73 7.90
CA GLU A 235 2.08 26.13 6.91
C GLU A 235 2.91 27.34 7.37
N VAL A 236 4.17 27.40 6.94
CA VAL A 236 5.03 28.60 7.05
C VAL A 236 4.37 29.82 6.40
N GLY A 237 4.16 30.88 7.18
CA GLY A 237 3.53 32.11 6.71
C GLY A 237 2.00 32.14 6.80
N ALA A 238 1.34 31.00 7.03
CA ALA A 238 -0.07 30.97 7.41
C ALA A 238 -0.28 31.57 8.81
N THR A 239 -1.52 31.91 9.17
CA THR A 239 -1.87 32.41 10.51
C THR A 239 -2.61 31.32 11.28
N LEU A 240 -1.99 30.88 12.38
CA LEU A 240 -2.60 30.00 13.38
C LEU A 240 -3.26 30.86 14.47
N THR A 241 -4.37 30.40 15.00
CA THR A 241 -5.17 31.09 16.03
C THR A 241 -5.44 30.13 17.19
N ALA A 242 -5.13 30.56 18.41
CA ALA A 242 -5.41 29.78 19.62
C ALA A 242 -6.93 29.68 19.88
N PRO A 243 -7.42 28.57 20.43
CA PRO A 243 -8.83 28.45 20.84
C PRO A 243 -9.16 29.40 22.00
N ALA A 244 -10.43 29.75 22.14
CA ALA A 244 -10.90 30.52 23.28
C ALA A 244 -11.09 29.61 24.51
N PRO A 245 -10.60 29.99 25.71
CA PRO A 245 -10.82 29.21 26.91
C PRO A 245 -12.26 29.36 27.41
N VAL A 246 -12.83 28.24 27.86
CA VAL A 246 -14.15 28.18 28.51
C VAL A 246 -13.92 27.90 29.99
N ASP A 247 -14.39 28.76 30.88
CA ASP A 247 -14.23 28.58 32.32
C ASP A 247 -15.58 28.68 33.05
N PRO A 248 -15.98 27.66 33.85
CA PRO A 248 -17.20 27.70 34.66
C PRO A 248 -17.26 28.81 35.71
N ASN A 249 -16.12 29.28 36.24
CA ASN A 249 -16.02 30.43 37.14
C ASN A 249 -16.13 31.77 36.39
N GLY A 250 -15.80 31.80 35.09
CA GLY A 250 -15.95 32.95 34.20
C GLY A 250 -14.65 33.74 33.96
N ILE A 251 -14.53 34.38 32.80
CA ILE A 251 -13.30 35.07 32.36
C ILE A 251 -13.60 36.52 31.92
N SER A 252 -13.36 37.49 32.79
CA SER A 252 -13.33 38.93 32.44
C SER A 252 -11.92 39.54 32.43
N SER A 253 -10.90 38.76 32.80
CA SER A 253 -9.49 39.18 32.79
C SER A 253 -8.87 39.20 31.38
N THR A 254 -7.59 39.57 31.28
CA THR A 254 -6.86 39.55 30.01
C THR A 254 -6.11 38.23 29.87
N ILE A 255 -6.56 37.38 28.94
CA ILE A 255 -5.85 36.17 28.54
C ILE A 255 -4.47 36.56 27.99
N THR A 256 -3.45 35.85 28.45
CA THR A 256 -2.07 35.93 27.94
C THR A 256 -1.69 34.62 27.26
N TYR A 257 -0.90 34.72 26.20
CA TYR A 257 -0.52 33.59 25.36
C TYR A 257 0.99 33.38 25.39
N GLN A 258 1.45 32.14 25.23
CA GLN A 258 2.85 31.81 24.92
C GLN A 258 2.89 30.57 24.03
N TRP A 259 3.18 30.76 22.74
CA TRP A 259 3.37 29.67 21.79
C TRP A 259 4.68 28.94 22.06
N ARG A 260 4.67 27.63 21.88
CA ARG A 260 5.76 26.70 22.16
C ARG A 260 5.95 25.76 20.98
N SER A 261 7.15 25.20 20.83
CA SER A 261 7.43 24.15 19.84
C SER A 261 8.22 23.00 20.43
N ARG A 262 7.90 21.78 19.99
CA ARG A 262 8.67 20.56 20.25
C ARG A 262 9.10 19.91 18.94
N ALA A 263 10.07 19.01 19.00
CA ALA A 263 10.32 18.10 17.87
C ALA A 263 9.25 16.99 17.91
N SER A 264 8.86 16.45 16.76
CA SER A 264 7.84 15.39 16.69
C SER A 264 8.20 14.17 17.55
N ASP A 265 9.49 13.82 17.61
CA ASP A 265 10.10 12.75 18.40
C ASP A 265 10.29 13.05 19.91
N SER A 266 9.78 14.19 20.40
CA SER A 266 10.08 14.67 21.75
C SER A 266 8.90 15.35 22.45
N ASP A 267 8.58 14.92 23.67
CA ASP A 267 7.58 15.54 24.55
C ASP A 267 7.98 16.94 25.07
N MET A 268 9.23 17.38 24.86
CA MET A 268 9.78 18.57 25.53
C MET A 268 9.58 19.85 24.70
N ALA A 269 8.42 20.48 24.85
CA ALA A 269 8.11 21.78 24.28
C ALA A 269 8.94 22.94 24.87
N THR A 270 9.21 23.96 24.05
CA THR A 270 10.02 25.15 24.41
C THR A 270 9.42 26.45 23.87
N ASP A 271 9.50 27.53 24.65
CA ASP A 271 8.93 28.85 24.33
C ASP A 271 9.47 29.45 23.03
N ILE A 272 8.57 29.80 22.11
CA ILE A 272 8.91 30.58 20.92
C ILE A 272 9.07 32.04 21.34
N ALA A 273 10.28 32.57 21.18
CA ALA A 273 10.71 33.82 21.81
C ALA A 273 9.93 35.07 21.34
N GLY A 274 8.96 35.50 22.15
CA GLY A 274 8.12 36.67 21.86
C GLY A 274 6.81 36.36 21.13
N ALA A 275 6.49 35.09 20.89
CA ALA A 275 5.21 34.65 20.36
C ALA A 275 4.14 34.64 21.48
N THR A 276 3.73 35.83 21.90
CA THR A 276 2.82 36.05 23.05
C THR A 276 1.50 36.70 22.66
N ALA A 277 0.97 36.34 21.50
CA ALA A 277 -0.30 36.80 20.97
C ALA A 277 -1.25 35.62 20.74
N GLU A 278 -2.55 35.91 20.65
CA GLU A 278 -3.63 34.98 20.32
C GLU A 278 -3.38 34.25 18.98
N THR A 279 -2.70 34.91 18.05
CA THR A 279 -2.28 34.33 16.77
C THR A 279 -0.77 34.22 16.64
N PHE A 280 -0.33 33.23 15.87
CA PHE A 280 1.07 33.01 15.50
C PHE A 280 1.19 32.77 13.99
N VAL A 281 2.37 33.09 13.44
CA VAL A 281 2.69 32.90 12.03
C VAL A 281 3.99 32.09 11.97
N PRO A 282 3.94 30.78 11.66
CA PRO A 282 5.14 29.94 11.62
C PRO A 282 6.16 30.42 10.59
N THR A 283 7.43 30.16 10.87
CA THR A 283 8.56 30.48 9.99
C THR A 283 9.32 29.22 9.60
N ALA A 284 10.33 29.34 8.73
CA ALA A 284 11.23 28.23 8.41
C ALA A 284 11.97 27.61 9.63
N ALA A 285 11.95 28.25 10.81
CA ALA A 285 12.46 27.68 12.06
C ALA A 285 11.48 26.70 12.74
N GLU A 286 10.21 26.71 12.34
CA GLU A 286 9.15 25.86 12.87
C GLU A 286 8.83 24.64 11.98
N VAL A 287 9.38 24.55 10.77
CA VAL A 287 9.18 23.40 9.86
C VAL A 287 9.57 22.08 10.53
N GLY A 288 8.71 21.06 10.40
CA GLY A 288 8.91 19.74 11.03
C GLY A 288 8.76 19.75 12.56
N ARG A 289 8.26 20.84 13.15
CA ARG A 289 7.99 20.96 14.58
C ARG A 289 6.49 20.88 14.84
N VAL A 290 6.13 20.23 15.93
CA VAL A 290 4.78 20.30 16.51
C VAL A 290 4.71 21.56 17.37
N LEU A 291 3.62 22.33 17.25
CA LEU A 291 3.40 23.56 18.02
C LEU A 291 2.32 23.36 19.08
N SER A 292 2.49 24.02 20.22
CA SER A 292 1.45 24.18 21.24
C SER A 292 1.32 25.65 21.64
N VAL A 293 0.23 26.00 22.31
CA VAL A 293 0.02 27.34 22.88
C VAL A 293 -0.38 27.23 24.34
N GLN A 294 0.36 27.90 25.23
CA GLN A 294 -0.10 28.15 26.59
C GLN A 294 -1.08 29.33 26.59
N LEU A 295 -2.20 29.17 27.28
CA LEU A 295 -3.08 30.26 27.68
C LEU A 295 -2.98 30.42 29.19
N SER A 296 -2.87 31.65 29.68
CA SER A 296 -2.89 31.96 31.12
C SER A 296 -3.71 33.20 31.42
N TYR A 297 -4.60 33.09 32.39
CA TYR A 297 -5.55 34.12 32.79
C TYR A 297 -5.83 34.03 34.30
N THR A 298 -6.56 35.00 34.85
CA THR A 298 -7.19 34.86 36.17
C THR A 298 -8.70 34.76 35.96
N ASP A 299 -9.38 33.83 36.63
CA ASP A 299 -10.85 33.73 36.61
C ASP A 299 -11.52 34.92 37.34
N ASP A 300 -12.85 34.99 37.27
CA ASP A 300 -13.63 36.06 37.91
C ASP A 300 -13.74 35.92 39.45
N ASP A 301 -13.36 34.76 40.02
CA ASP A 301 -13.28 34.53 41.47
C ASP A 301 -11.88 34.84 42.07
N GLY A 302 -10.84 34.97 41.23
CA GLY A 302 -9.49 35.38 41.59
C GLY A 302 -8.43 34.26 41.64
N PHE A 303 -8.63 33.15 40.92
CA PHE A 303 -7.67 32.07 40.75
C PHE A 303 -6.89 32.22 39.42
N ASP A 304 -5.57 32.02 39.47
CA ASP A 304 -4.71 32.06 38.28
C ASP A 304 -4.68 30.68 37.60
N GLU A 305 -5.10 30.62 36.33
CA GLU A 305 -5.20 29.40 35.53
C GLU A 305 -4.20 29.34 34.37
N ALA A 306 -3.86 28.12 33.95
CA ALA A 306 -2.92 27.86 32.86
C ALA A 306 -3.29 26.59 32.05
N LEU A 307 -3.74 26.79 30.82
CA LEU A 307 -4.17 25.74 29.88
C LEU A 307 -3.19 25.61 28.71
N GLU A 308 -3.23 24.47 28.01
CA GLU A 308 -2.39 24.20 26.84
C GLU A 308 -3.15 23.41 25.78
N GLN A 309 -3.09 23.87 24.53
CA GLN A 309 -3.54 23.12 23.35
C GLN A 309 -2.33 22.84 22.44
N GLU A 310 -2.25 21.64 21.90
CA GLU A 310 -1.26 21.22 20.90
C GLU A 310 -1.93 21.04 19.52
N ILE A 311 -1.16 21.16 18.44
CA ILE A 311 -1.56 20.81 17.07
C ILE A 311 -1.24 19.34 16.84
N ASP A 312 -2.18 18.55 16.32
CA ASP A 312 -1.99 17.12 16.03
C ASP A 312 -1.27 16.87 14.68
N ASP A 313 -0.33 17.76 14.33
CA ASP A 313 0.48 17.70 13.10
C ASP A 313 1.75 18.57 13.24
N ILE A 314 2.69 18.40 12.30
CA ILE A 314 3.87 19.25 12.13
C ILE A 314 3.56 20.49 11.28
N ILE A 315 4.40 21.52 11.38
CA ILE A 315 4.38 22.63 10.42
C ILE A 315 5.09 22.25 9.12
N TYR A 316 4.40 22.46 8.01
CA TYR A 316 4.88 22.28 6.65
C TYR A 316 5.50 23.54 6.06
N SER A 317 6.41 23.35 5.09
CA SER A 317 6.86 24.45 4.21
C SER A 317 5.80 24.80 3.17
N PHE A 318 5.04 23.80 2.70
CA PHE A 318 3.89 23.95 1.82
C PHE A 318 2.84 22.89 2.18
N PHE A 319 1.58 23.30 2.29
CA PHE A 319 0.41 22.43 2.42
C PHE A 319 -0.30 22.39 1.05
N VAL A 320 -0.52 21.20 0.49
CA VAL A 320 -1.03 21.04 -0.89
C VAL A 320 -2.21 20.08 -0.94
N ASP A 321 -3.19 20.40 -1.78
CA ASP A 321 -4.50 19.72 -1.89
C ASP A 321 -4.82 19.21 -3.33
N GLY A 322 -3.80 19.12 -4.18
CA GLY A 322 -3.89 18.57 -5.54
C GLY A 322 -2.63 18.80 -6.38
N GLU A 323 -2.63 18.27 -7.62
CA GLU A 323 -1.53 18.37 -8.59
C GLU A 323 -0.93 19.78 -8.71
N THR A 324 -1.77 20.79 -8.99
CA THR A 324 -1.28 22.15 -9.27
C THR A 324 -0.55 22.76 -8.07
N ALA A 325 -1.08 22.55 -6.86
CA ALA A 325 -0.44 23.02 -5.62
C ALA A 325 0.87 22.28 -5.34
N LEU A 326 0.91 20.96 -5.60
CA LEU A 326 2.13 20.15 -5.48
C LEU A 326 3.21 20.59 -6.47
N ALA A 327 2.88 20.82 -7.74
CA ALA A 327 3.82 21.29 -8.76
C ALA A 327 4.40 22.68 -8.45
N ASP A 328 3.57 23.61 -7.96
CA ASP A 328 4.02 24.93 -7.49
C ASP A 328 4.90 24.80 -6.22
N ALA A 329 4.55 23.93 -5.26
CA ALA A 329 5.36 23.69 -4.08
C ALA A 329 6.74 23.12 -4.42
N ILE A 330 6.82 22.09 -5.26
CA ILE A 330 8.08 21.49 -5.74
C ILE A 330 8.94 22.53 -6.50
N SER A 331 8.31 23.46 -7.21
CA SER A 331 9.00 24.55 -7.92
C SER A 331 9.55 25.66 -7.00
N ASN A 332 9.12 25.72 -5.73
CA ASN A 332 9.47 26.79 -4.79
C ASN A 332 10.06 26.29 -3.46
N VAL A 333 10.25 24.96 -3.29
CA VAL A 333 10.79 24.38 -2.05
C VAL A 333 12.29 24.58 -1.92
N GLU A 334 12.68 25.13 -0.76
CA GLU A 334 14.07 25.34 -0.34
C GLU A 334 14.63 24.10 0.37
N GLU A 335 15.96 24.03 0.52
CA GLU A 335 16.64 22.90 1.17
C GLU A 335 16.17 22.71 2.62
N ASN A 336 15.90 21.45 3.02
CA ASN A 336 15.25 21.05 4.30
C ASN A 336 13.73 21.35 4.38
N GLY A 337 13.08 21.68 3.26
CA GLY A 337 11.62 21.89 3.22
C GLY A 337 10.81 20.60 3.32
N ILE A 338 9.60 20.69 3.88
CA ILE A 338 8.63 19.59 3.98
C ILE A 338 7.33 19.99 3.28
N ILE A 339 6.85 19.15 2.37
CA ILE A 339 5.58 19.34 1.64
C ILE A 339 4.57 18.32 2.18
N GLY A 340 3.42 18.81 2.66
CA GLY A 340 2.33 18.01 3.20
C GLY A 340 1.21 17.85 2.19
N LEU A 341 0.95 16.61 1.75
CA LEU A 341 -0.16 16.25 0.86
C LEU A 341 -1.41 15.96 1.70
N ALA A 342 -2.39 16.85 1.62
CA ALA A 342 -3.68 16.73 2.28
C ALA A 342 -4.72 16.04 1.38
N SER A 343 -5.83 15.58 1.97
CA SER A 343 -6.97 15.06 1.21
C SER A 343 -7.42 16.07 0.15
N ALA A 344 -7.60 15.61 -1.09
CA ALA A 344 -7.71 16.51 -2.25
C ALA A 344 -8.92 17.45 -2.19
N GLY A 345 -8.71 18.70 -2.61
CA GLY A 345 -9.73 19.75 -2.62
C GLY A 345 -10.85 19.48 -3.65
N THR A 346 -12.00 20.15 -3.50
CA THR A 346 -13.17 19.94 -4.38
C THR A 346 -12.85 20.24 -5.84
N GLY A 347 -12.79 19.18 -6.68
CA GLY A 347 -12.42 19.30 -8.10
C GLY A 347 -10.91 19.38 -8.34
N GLN A 348 -10.10 18.99 -7.37
CA GLN A 348 -8.70 18.60 -7.52
C GLN A 348 -8.54 17.11 -7.22
N ASN A 349 -7.42 16.53 -7.64
CA ASN A 349 -6.93 15.21 -7.24
C ASN A 349 -5.40 15.15 -7.47
N TYR A 350 -4.80 13.99 -7.21
CA TYR A 350 -3.44 13.66 -7.59
C TYR A 350 -3.43 12.56 -8.67
N ALA A 351 -4.44 12.58 -9.55
CA ALA A 351 -4.58 11.62 -10.64
C ALA A 351 -4.00 12.20 -11.94
N ASP A 352 -3.41 11.36 -12.79
CA ASP A 352 -2.88 11.73 -14.10
C ASP A 352 -1.94 12.96 -14.07
N MET A 353 -1.15 13.11 -13.01
CA MET A 353 -0.31 14.29 -12.80
C MET A 353 0.71 14.50 -13.93
N ALA A 354 1.07 15.75 -14.22
CA ALA A 354 2.26 16.08 -14.99
C ALA A 354 3.55 15.55 -14.30
N GLU A 355 4.63 15.39 -15.08
CA GLU A 355 5.95 15.02 -14.56
C GLU A 355 6.42 15.93 -13.41
N ILE A 356 6.76 15.33 -12.27
CA ILE A 356 7.30 16.01 -11.08
C ILE A 356 8.77 15.59 -10.89
N THR A 357 9.71 16.50 -11.17
CA THR A 357 11.14 16.29 -10.87
C THR A 357 11.58 17.09 -9.64
N ILE A 358 11.78 16.39 -8.53
CA ILE A 358 12.39 16.93 -7.32
C ILE A 358 13.85 17.26 -7.64
N SER A 359 14.21 18.54 -7.53
CA SER A 359 15.55 19.07 -7.88
C SER A 359 16.29 19.72 -6.69
N THR A 360 15.68 19.73 -5.51
CA THR A 360 16.21 20.35 -4.29
C THR A 360 16.60 19.27 -3.27
N ASN A 361 17.75 19.44 -2.61
CA ASN A 361 18.24 18.51 -1.59
C ASN A 361 17.42 18.56 -0.31
N ASN A 362 17.47 17.47 0.46
CA ASN A 362 16.91 17.40 1.82
C ASN A 362 15.40 17.71 1.90
N VAL A 363 14.65 17.58 0.79
CA VAL A 363 13.20 17.81 0.75
C VAL A 363 12.46 16.57 1.19
N THR A 364 11.45 16.73 2.05
CA THR A 364 10.52 15.65 2.42
C THR A 364 9.15 15.87 1.77
N LEU A 365 8.61 14.85 1.11
CA LEU A 365 7.19 14.75 0.75
C LEU A 365 6.54 13.75 1.70
N THR A 366 5.42 14.12 2.30
CA THR A 366 4.64 13.26 3.20
C THR A 366 3.16 13.60 3.11
N ARG A 367 2.29 12.68 3.54
CA ARG A 367 0.90 13.03 3.87
C ARG A 367 0.84 13.93 5.11
N THR A 368 -0.23 14.73 5.22
CA THR A 368 -0.63 15.39 6.48
C THR A 368 -1.32 14.41 7.42
N THR A 369 -1.51 14.78 8.70
CA THR A 369 -2.38 14.00 9.59
C THR A 369 -3.77 13.83 8.97
N ASP A 370 -4.37 12.65 9.16
CA ASP A 370 -5.66 12.19 8.62
C ASP A 370 -5.85 12.29 7.08
N SER A 371 -4.76 12.49 6.33
CA SER A 371 -4.82 12.61 4.87
C SER A 371 -5.19 11.28 4.17
N THR A 372 -6.21 11.35 3.32
CA THR A 372 -6.61 10.30 2.38
C THR A 372 -6.12 10.61 0.96
N ALA A 373 -5.02 11.36 0.82
CA ALA A 373 -4.38 11.60 -0.47
C ALA A 373 -3.81 10.30 -1.05
N VAL A 374 -4.19 10.00 -2.29
CA VAL A 374 -3.67 8.89 -3.10
C VAL A 374 -3.27 9.46 -4.46
N ILE A 375 -2.07 9.11 -4.95
CA ILE A 375 -1.56 9.44 -6.28
C ILE A 375 -1.97 8.32 -7.24
N THR A 376 -2.61 8.65 -8.37
CA THR A 376 -3.16 7.64 -9.28
C THR A 376 -2.99 7.94 -10.77
N GLY A 377 -3.24 6.95 -11.63
CA GLY A 377 -3.19 7.11 -13.08
C GLY A 377 -1.79 7.44 -13.59
N ALA A 378 -1.72 8.20 -14.67
CA ALA A 378 -0.49 8.48 -15.39
C ALA A 378 0.49 9.33 -14.54
N THR A 379 1.49 8.67 -13.95
CA THR A 379 2.37 9.23 -12.92
C THR A 379 3.84 9.15 -13.36
N CYS A 380 4.57 10.25 -13.18
CA CYS A 380 6.02 10.31 -13.32
C CYS A 380 6.62 11.20 -12.22
N LEU A 381 7.24 10.58 -11.21
CA LEU A 381 7.81 11.24 -10.04
C LEU A 381 9.30 10.91 -9.90
N ILE A 382 10.16 11.92 -9.96
CA ILE A 382 11.61 11.76 -10.09
C ILE A 382 12.35 12.46 -8.94
N MET A 383 13.17 11.71 -8.21
CA MET A 383 14.26 12.28 -7.41
C MET A 383 15.48 12.45 -8.35
N GLY A 384 15.82 13.70 -8.69
CA GLY A 384 16.77 13.97 -9.78
C GLY A 384 18.21 13.49 -9.55
N ASP A 385 18.94 13.29 -10.65
CA ASP A 385 20.34 12.80 -10.77
C ASP A 385 21.39 13.48 -9.87
N SER A 386 21.05 14.66 -9.37
CA SER A 386 21.92 15.57 -8.62
C SER A 386 21.36 15.91 -7.24
N THR A 387 20.26 15.27 -6.84
CA THR A 387 19.66 15.41 -5.50
C THR A 387 20.35 14.55 -4.45
N THR A 388 20.25 14.97 -3.19
CA THR A 388 20.60 14.13 -2.04
C THR A 388 19.74 14.42 -0.82
N GLY A 389 19.46 13.40 -0.01
CA GLY A 389 18.65 13.48 1.21
C GLY A 389 17.15 13.72 0.98
N VAL A 390 16.65 13.56 -0.24
CA VAL A 390 15.20 13.61 -0.53
C VAL A 390 14.51 12.43 0.15
N VAL A 391 13.36 12.68 0.78
CA VAL A 391 12.56 11.66 1.46
C VAL A 391 11.14 11.67 0.89
N ILE A 392 10.62 10.50 0.53
CA ILE A 392 9.18 10.28 0.33
C ILE A 392 8.71 9.34 1.44
N ASP A 393 7.82 9.83 2.29
CA ASP A 393 7.37 9.19 3.53
C ASP A 393 5.84 9.03 3.56
N GLY A 394 5.34 7.80 3.71
CA GLY A 394 3.94 7.56 4.02
C GLY A 394 2.91 7.92 2.94
N LEU A 395 3.31 8.13 1.68
CA LEU A 395 2.38 8.38 0.57
C LEU A 395 1.68 7.10 0.11
N ALA A 396 0.48 7.24 -0.44
CA ALA A 396 -0.24 6.15 -1.12
C ALA A 396 -0.26 6.37 -2.63
N PHE A 397 -0.02 5.30 -3.37
CA PHE A 397 -0.06 5.20 -4.81
C PHE A 397 -0.98 4.04 -5.20
N ASP A 398 -1.92 4.27 -6.12
CA ASP A 398 -2.92 3.30 -6.56
C ASP A 398 -3.16 3.46 -8.09
N ASP A 399 -3.60 2.44 -8.80
CA ASP A 399 -3.96 2.54 -10.24
C ASP A 399 -2.85 3.20 -11.11
N LEU A 400 -1.58 2.88 -10.86
CA LEU A 400 -0.44 3.56 -11.50
C LEU A 400 -0.32 3.22 -12.99
N THR A 401 -0.10 4.25 -13.82
CA THR A 401 0.27 4.09 -15.24
C THR A 401 1.38 5.06 -15.66
N ILE A 402 1.81 4.94 -16.92
CA ILE A 402 2.93 5.69 -17.51
C ILE A 402 2.45 6.44 -18.77
N ARG A 403 3.10 7.55 -19.13
CA ARG A 403 2.75 8.43 -20.26
C ARG A 403 3.89 8.52 -21.29
N GLU A 404 3.59 8.32 -22.57
CA GLU A 404 4.55 8.30 -23.71
C GLU A 404 5.51 9.51 -23.77
N THR A 405 5.08 10.67 -23.26
CA THR A 405 5.81 11.94 -23.34
C THR A 405 6.85 12.17 -22.24
N ASP A 406 6.79 11.40 -21.16
CA ASP A 406 7.38 11.80 -19.88
C ASP A 406 8.73 11.10 -19.69
N THR A 407 9.64 11.72 -18.94
CA THR A 407 11.03 11.22 -18.85
C THR A 407 11.12 9.83 -18.23
N CYS A 408 10.18 9.48 -17.34
CA CYS A 408 9.95 8.12 -16.82
C CYS A 408 9.62 7.04 -17.86
N PHE A 409 9.51 7.39 -19.14
CA PHE A 409 9.40 6.39 -20.22
C PHE A 409 10.39 6.59 -21.37
N THR A 410 11.29 7.59 -21.29
CA THR A 410 12.13 7.96 -22.45
C THR A 410 13.13 6.90 -22.92
N GLU A 411 13.42 5.88 -22.12
CA GLU A 411 14.27 4.75 -22.51
C GLU A 411 13.49 3.46 -22.83
N GLY A 412 12.22 3.34 -22.42
CA GLY A 412 11.36 2.15 -22.62
C GLY A 412 11.19 1.20 -21.42
N TRP A 413 11.90 1.46 -20.31
CA TRP A 413 12.02 0.52 -19.17
C TRP A 413 11.99 1.19 -17.80
N ASP A 414 11.79 2.51 -17.72
CA ASP A 414 11.74 3.21 -16.43
C ASP A 414 10.34 3.11 -15.81
N GLY A 415 10.26 3.28 -14.48
CA GLY A 415 9.01 3.17 -13.74
C GLY A 415 8.37 4.52 -13.44
N SER A 416 7.10 4.51 -13.00
CA SER A 416 6.36 5.72 -12.59
C SER A 416 7.07 6.53 -11.49
N ILE A 417 7.98 5.91 -10.73
CA ILE A 417 8.85 6.54 -9.74
C ILE A 417 10.32 6.27 -10.10
N ILE A 418 11.13 7.32 -10.21
CA ILE A 418 12.59 7.23 -10.35
C ILE A 418 13.27 7.78 -9.09
N ILE A 419 14.16 6.97 -8.50
CA ILE A 419 15.05 7.33 -7.41
C ILE A 419 16.48 7.40 -7.97
N ASP A 420 16.99 8.60 -8.25
CA ASP A 420 18.39 8.83 -8.68
C ASP A 420 19.12 9.77 -7.69
N GLY A 421 20.39 10.08 -7.96
CA GLY A 421 21.22 10.94 -7.11
C GLY A 421 21.99 10.19 -6.04
N ALA A 422 21.90 10.61 -4.78
CA ALA A 422 22.57 9.91 -3.67
C ALA A 422 21.84 10.03 -2.32
N SER A 423 21.76 8.94 -1.56
CA SER A 423 21.24 8.94 -0.17
C SER A 423 19.81 9.47 -0.02
N ASN A 424 18.98 9.29 -1.04
CA ASN A 424 17.54 9.55 -0.96
C ASN A 424 16.78 8.33 -0.38
N VAL A 425 15.65 8.57 0.28
CA VAL A 425 14.86 7.58 1.04
C VAL A 425 13.43 7.51 0.53
N PHE A 426 12.91 6.30 0.35
CA PHE A 426 11.51 6.03 0.00
C PHE A 426 10.94 5.04 1.01
N ARG A 427 10.10 5.51 1.94
CA ARG A 427 9.66 4.70 3.08
C ARG A 427 8.19 4.87 3.49
N ASN A 428 7.67 3.85 4.18
CA ASN A 428 6.29 3.80 4.68
C ASN A 428 5.20 3.96 3.60
N ASN A 429 5.54 3.89 2.31
CA ASN A 429 4.59 4.15 1.23
C ASN A 429 3.76 2.90 0.91
N GLU A 430 2.57 3.12 0.38
CA GLU A 430 1.65 2.09 -0.11
C GLU A 430 1.64 2.15 -1.64
N LEU A 431 1.90 1.03 -2.31
CA LEU A 431 1.80 0.88 -3.77
C LEU A 431 0.83 -0.26 -4.06
N LEU A 432 -0.32 0.09 -4.63
CA LEU A 432 -1.51 -0.75 -4.71
C LEU A 432 -1.91 -0.91 -6.18
N GLY A 433 -1.88 -2.13 -6.70
CA GLY A 433 -2.36 -2.45 -8.05
C GLY A 433 -1.64 -1.73 -9.19
N GLU A 434 -2.08 -2.02 -10.41
CA GLU A 434 -1.75 -1.35 -11.67
C GLU A 434 -3.05 -1.28 -12.48
N ALA A 435 -3.15 -0.37 -13.46
CA ALA A 435 -4.39 -0.25 -14.22
C ALA A 435 -4.64 -1.46 -15.14
N ASP A 436 -5.91 -1.91 -15.21
CA ASP A 436 -6.39 -3.07 -16.00
C ASP A 436 -6.10 -3.03 -17.53
N ASP A 437 -5.57 -1.93 -18.09
CA ASP A 437 -5.37 -1.70 -19.53
C ASP A 437 -3.93 -1.21 -19.82
N ARG A 438 -3.05 -2.10 -20.35
CA ARG A 438 -1.70 -1.73 -20.85
C ARG A 438 -1.79 -0.55 -21.83
N PRO A 439 -1.10 0.59 -21.57
CA PRO A 439 -1.16 1.74 -22.48
C PRO A 439 -0.70 1.40 -23.89
N ALA A 440 -1.56 1.65 -24.89
CA ALA A 440 -1.39 1.17 -26.28
C ALA A 440 -0.22 1.79 -27.09
N PHE A 441 0.67 2.55 -26.45
CA PHE A 441 1.96 2.97 -27.00
C PHE A 441 3.12 2.04 -26.59
N LEU A 442 2.96 1.25 -25.52
CA LEU A 442 3.90 0.22 -25.10
C LEU A 442 3.93 -0.92 -26.12
N SER A 443 5.12 -1.42 -26.41
CA SER A 443 5.37 -2.64 -27.17
C SER A 443 5.51 -3.86 -26.25
N ASN A 444 5.41 -5.08 -26.78
CA ASN A 444 5.65 -6.35 -26.04
C ASN A 444 7.16 -6.59 -25.77
N SER A 445 7.84 -5.57 -25.25
CA SER A 445 9.22 -5.60 -24.76
C SER A 445 9.56 -4.31 -23.99
N ASP A 446 8.57 -3.69 -23.35
CA ASP A 446 8.73 -2.45 -22.57
C ASP A 446 8.25 -2.75 -21.14
N ASP A 447 9.16 -2.70 -20.16
CA ASP A 447 8.88 -3.12 -18.79
C ASP A 447 8.13 -2.02 -18.00
N VAL A 448 6.99 -2.37 -17.39
CA VAL A 448 6.23 -1.53 -16.47
C VAL A 448 6.70 -1.77 -15.03
N HIS A 449 7.39 -0.77 -14.48
CA HIS A 449 7.86 -0.78 -13.10
C HIS A 449 7.12 0.26 -12.25
N TYR A 450 6.95 -0.03 -10.96
CA TYR A 450 6.65 1.04 -10.00
C TYR A 450 7.90 1.91 -9.77
N ILE A 451 8.99 1.31 -9.28
CA ILE A 451 10.18 2.04 -8.84
C ILE A 451 11.40 1.62 -9.65
N THR A 452 12.00 2.58 -10.37
CA THR A 452 13.38 2.48 -10.84
C THR A 452 14.32 3.13 -9.83
N VAL A 453 15.39 2.43 -9.46
CA VAL A 453 16.45 2.96 -8.58
C VAL A 453 17.76 3.05 -9.38
N ARG A 454 18.24 4.28 -9.56
CA ARG A 454 19.55 4.64 -10.12
C ARG A 454 20.44 5.09 -8.95
N GLY A 455 21.25 6.13 -9.10
CA GLY A 455 22.01 6.76 -8.01
C GLY A 455 22.81 5.83 -7.07
N THR A 456 23.05 6.28 -5.83
CA THR A 456 23.83 5.53 -4.83
C THR A 456 23.35 5.72 -3.39
N ASP A 457 23.62 4.75 -2.51
CA ASP A 457 23.29 4.80 -1.06
C ASP A 457 21.79 5.02 -0.75
N HIS A 458 20.88 4.72 -1.68
CA HIS A 458 19.44 4.90 -1.49
C HIS A 458 18.85 3.87 -0.51
N ILE A 459 17.79 4.25 0.21
CA ILE A 459 17.06 3.35 1.13
C ILE A 459 15.60 3.27 0.71
N ILE A 460 15.13 2.06 0.37
CA ILE A 460 13.74 1.75 0.09
C ILE A 460 13.27 0.84 1.23
N GLU A 461 12.55 1.39 2.22
CA GLU A 461 12.19 0.63 3.42
C GLU A 461 10.76 0.76 3.92
N ARG A 462 10.21 -0.33 4.50
CA ARG A 462 8.88 -0.31 5.13
C ARG A 462 7.74 0.10 4.20
N ASN A 463 7.88 -0.12 2.90
CA ASN A 463 6.80 0.09 1.94
C ASN A 463 5.94 -1.17 1.84
N LEU A 464 4.66 -1.00 1.51
CA LEU A 464 3.77 -2.05 1.05
C LEU A 464 3.75 -2.03 -0.48
N PHE A 465 4.00 -3.17 -1.10
CA PHE A 465 3.70 -3.41 -2.50
C PHE A 465 2.64 -4.52 -2.56
N GLU A 466 1.45 -4.20 -3.07
CA GLU A 466 0.33 -5.14 -3.17
C GLU A 466 -0.30 -5.10 -4.56
N GLY A 467 -0.65 -6.28 -5.10
CA GLY A 467 -1.48 -6.36 -6.29
C GLY A 467 -0.82 -6.04 -7.63
N LYS A 468 0.52 -5.87 -7.73
CA LYS A 468 1.21 -5.80 -9.04
C LYS A 468 0.85 -7.03 -9.88
N SER A 469 0.44 -6.79 -11.12
CA SER A 469 0.21 -7.84 -12.12
C SER A 469 1.56 -8.44 -12.59
N PRO A 470 1.65 -9.76 -12.76
CA PRO A 470 2.78 -10.42 -13.41
C PRO A 470 2.49 -10.93 -14.83
N ASP A 471 1.36 -10.54 -15.44
CA ASP A 471 0.95 -10.93 -16.80
C ASP A 471 1.74 -10.19 -17.91
N GLU A 472 1.81 -10.76 -19.15
CA GLU A 472 2.54 -10.19 -20.31
C GLU A 472 2.21 -8.71 -20.56
N ASN A 473 0.97 -8.31 -20.27
CA ASN A 473 0.49 -6.97 -20.51
C ASN A 473 0.94 -5.95 -19.43
N GLU A 474 1.43 -6.39 -18.27
CA GLU A 474 1.97 -5.53 -17.21
C GLU A 474 3.40 -5.97 -16.78
N GLU A 475 4.13 -6.66 -17.67
CA GLU A 475 5.47 -7.22 -17.43
C GLU A 475 6.42 -6.19 -16.78
N GLY A 476 7.19 -6.62 -15.77
CA GLY A 476 8.18 -5.76 -15.11
C GLY A 476 8.31 -5.97 -13.60
N ALA A 477 9.05 -5.08 -12.92
CA ALA A 477 9.41 -5.24 -11.51
C ALA A 477 8.81 -4.17 -10.58
N ALA A 478 8.31 -4.57 -9.41
CA ALA A 478 7.91 -3.60 -8.37
C ALA A 478 9.09 -2.71 -7.92
N ILE A 479 10.31 -3.26 -7.85
CA ILE A 479 11.55 -2.47 -7.74
C ILE A 479 12.56 -2.98 -8.78
N SER A 480 13.06 -2.09 -9.65
CA SER A 480 14.23 -2.36 -10.51
C SER A 480 15.39 -1.44 -10.17
N MET A 481 16.45 -2.02 -9.62
CA MET A 481 17.70 -1.33 -9.32
C MET A 481 18.67 -1.45 -10.50
N PHE A 482 19.25 -0.35 -10.96
CA PHE A 482 20.32 -0.36 -11.96
C PHE A 482 21.66 -0.79 -11.36
N ILE A 483 22.46 -1.48 -12.18
CA ILE A 483 23.91 -1.65 -12.00
C ILE A 483 24.58 -1.12 -13.28
N GLY A 484 25.74 -0.47 -13.16
CA GLY A 484 26.52 -0.02 -14.31
C GLY A 484 28.01 0.02 -14.01
N THR A 485 28.86 -0.29 -14.99
CA THR A 485 30.32 -0.27 -14.81
C THR A 485 30.86 1.14 -14.59
N ASP A 486 31.94 1.27 -13.81
CA ASP A 486 32.71 2.50 -13.72
C ASP A 486 33.46 2.83 -15.03
N SER A 487 34.19 3.95 -15.06
CA SER A 487 34.99 4.38 -16.22
C SER A 487 36.18 3.48 -16.61
N THR A 488 36.50 2.47 -15.79
CA THR A 488 37.58 1.49 -16.03
C THR A 488 37.04 0.15 -16.55
N GLY A 489 35.82 -0.24 -16.17
CA GLY A 489 35.25 -1.54 -16.50
C GLY A 489 35.93 -2.72 -15.77
N ASP A 490 36.48 -2.48 -14.58
CA ASP A 490 37.09 -3.52 -13.74
C ASP A 490 36.05 -4.10 -12.74
N PRO A 491 35.72 -5.40 -12.79
CA PRO A 491 34.83 -6.08 -11.84
C PRO A 491 35.22 -5.96 -10.35
N ASN A 492 36.47 -5.59 -10.06
CA ASN A 492 36.97 -5.29 -8.72
C ASN A 492 36.65 -3.86 -8.26
N THR A 493 36.08 -3.01 -9.11
CA THR A 493 35.70 -1.63 -8.81
C THR A 493 34.18 -1.49 -8.73
N LEU A 494 33.72 -0.62 -7.84
CA LEU A 494 32.30 -0.38 -7.63
C LEU A 494 31.70 0.44 -8.77
N GLY A 495 30.47 0.09 -9.15
CA GLY A 495 29.73 0.69 -10.25
C GLY A 495 29.24 2.12 -10.01
N VAL A 496 28.63 2.69 -11.04
CA VAL A 496 28.02 4.03 -11.01
C VAL A 496 26.64 4.07 -10.35
N HIS A 497 25.98 2.91 -10.28
CA HIS A 497 24.78 2.67 -9.48
C HIS A 497 25.12 1.58 -8.46
N ALA A 498 25.00 1.88 -7.17
CA ALA A 498 25.62 1.07 -6.13
C ALA A 498 25.12 1.34 -4.69
N ARG A 499 25.25 0.33 -3.81
CA ARG A 499 24.99 0.39 -2.36
C ARG A 499 23.56 0.75 -1.94
N ASN A 500 22.60 0.69 -2.87
CA ASN A 500 21.19 0.90 -2.56
C ASN A 500 20.64 -0.29 -1.75
N ILE A 501 19.78 0.00 -0.77
CA ILE A 501 19.25 -0.94 0.22
C ILE A 501 17.73 -1.04 0.09
N VAL A 502 17.20 -2.26 -0.01
CA VAL A 502 15.77 -2.58 0.05
C VAL A 502 15.53 -3.40 1.32
N GLN A 503 14.89 -2.82 2.34
CA GLN A 503 14.73 -3.49 3.64
C GLN A 503 13.37 -3.33 4.33
N TYR A 504 12.93 -4.32 5.10
CA TYR A 504 11.69 -4.27 5.87
C TYR A 504 10.40 -3.98 5.06
N ASN A 505 10.41 -4.21 3.74
CA ASN A 505 9.22 -4.04 2.90
C ASN A 505 8.34 -5.30 2.92
N LEU A 506 7.05 -5.11 2.65
CA LEU A 506 6.07 -6.18 2.48
C LEU A 506 5.64 -6.23 1.01
N PHE A 507 5.93 -7.34 0.33
CA PHE A 507 5.41 -7.65 -0.99
C PHE A 507 4.33 -8.72 -0.84
N ARG A 508 3.09 -8.45 -1.24
CA ARG A 508 2.01 -9.45 -1.13
C ARG A 508 1.02 -9.46 -2.30
N ASN A 509 0.37 -10.61 -2.49
CA ASN A 509 -0.78 -10.77 -3.38
C ASN A 509 -0.54 -10.30 -4.82
N PHE A 510 0.64 -10.56 -5.40
CA PHE A 510 0.87 -10.36 -6.83
C PHE A 510 0.26 -11.55 -7.57
N THR A 511 -0.79 -11.32 -8.37
CA THR A 511 -1.64 -12.36 -8.96
C THR A 511 -1.94 -12.09 -10.42
N PHE A 512 -2.09 -13.17 -11.21
CA PHE A 512 -2.25 -13.17 -12.66
C PHE A 512 -3.65 -13.63 -13.11
N ASP A 513 -4.11 -13.27 -14.31
CA ASP A 513 -5.36 -13.79 -14.88
C ASP A 513 -5.19 -15.26 -15.32
N VAL A 514 -5.70 -16.14 -14.45
CA VAL A 514 -5.81 -17.59 -14.63
C VAL A 514 -6.61 -18.01 -15.87
N ALA A 515 -7.45 -17.13 -16.43
CA ALA A 515 -8.24 -17.38 -17.63
C ALA A 515 -7.47 -17.08 -18.93
N LEU A 516 -6.48 -16.18 -18.88
CA LEU A 516 -5.53 -15.91 -19.96
C LEU A 516 -4.30 -16.84 -19.86
N ASN A 517 -3.82 -17.07 -18.63
CA ASN A 517 -2.52 -17.70 -18.32
C ASN A 517 -1.37 -16.87 -18.94
N ASP A 518 -1.36 -15.57 -18.68
CA ASP A 518 -0.50 -14.58 -19.34
C ASP A 518 0.85 -14.33 -18.63
N LEU A 519 1.10 -14.96 -17.47
CA LEU A 519 2.36 -14.90 -16.70
C LEU A 519 3.63 -14.86 -17.57
N ASP A 520 4.35 -13.74 -17.54
CA ASP A 520 5.64 -13.60 -18.22
C ASP A 520 6.85 -13.86 -17.31
N SER A 521 7.98 -14.17 -17.93
CA SER A 521 9.30 -14.36 -17.34
C SER A 521 10.06 -13.07 -16.99
N ASN A 522 9.60 -11.90 -17.47
CA ASN A 522 10.13 -10.56 -17.18
C ASN A 522 9.47 -9.90 -15.96
N SER A 523 8.41 -10.50 -15.44
CA SER A 523 7.71 -10.06 -14.22
C SER A 523 8.52 -10.45 -12.97
N PHE A 524 8.82 -9.48 -12.10
CA PHE A 524 9.64 -9.65 -10.89
C PHE A 524 9.05 -8.93 -9.67
N ALA A 525 9.37 -9.40 -8.45
CA ALA A 525 9.20 -8.55 -7.27
C ALA A 525 10.37 -7.56 -7.16
N ILE A 526 11.62 -8.03 -7.33
CA ILE A 526 12.82 -7.18 -7.33
C ILE A 526 13.78 -7.60 -8.46
N GLN A 527 14.26 -6.61 -9.22
CA GLN A 527 15.35 -6.74 -10.18
C GLN A 527 16.58 -5.97 -9.68
N ILE A 528 17.76 -6.61 -9.75
CA ILE A 528 19.04 -6.06 -9.31
C ILE A 528 20.05 -6.10 -10.48
N GLY A 529 20.16 -5.01 -11.22
CA GLY A 529 20.80 -4.96 -12.54
C GLY A 529 19.86 -5.41 -13.66
N ARG A 530 20.11 -4.94 -14.88
CA ARG A 530 19.28 -5.23 -16.08
C ARG A 530 20.05 -5.77 -17.29
N ASP A 531 21.39 -5.62 -17.33
CA ASP A 531 22.15 -5.87 -18.55
C ASP A 531 22.62 -7.33 -18.65
N THR A 532 22.22 -7.99 -19.73
CA THR A 532 22.67 -9.34 -20.09
C THR A 532 24.00 -9.32 -20.88
N GLY A 533 24.45 -8.14 -21.30
CA GLY A 533 25.71 -7.90 -22.00
C GLY A 533 26.81 -7.33 -21.09
N SER A 534 27.47 -6.27 -21.55
CA SER A 534 28.74 -5.81 -20.98
C SER A 534 28.66 -5.24 -19.56
N ASN A 535 27.53 -4.65 -19.15
CA ASN A 535 27.40 -4.07 -17.81
C ASN A 535 27.09 -5.11 -16.72
N GLY A 536 26.78 -6.37 -17.07
CA GLY A 536 26.74 -7.49 -16.11
C GLY A 536 28.08 -7.77 -15.42
N THR A 537 29.17 -7.18 -15.93
CA THR A 537 30.49 -7.15 -15.27
C THR A 537 30.62 -6.07 -14.17
N GLY A 538 29.61 -5.22 -13.99
CA GLY A 538 29.57 -4.18 -12.97
C GLY A 538 29.27 -4.74 -11.57
N ARG A 539 29.91 -4.17 -10.55
CA ARG A 539 29.66 -4.46 -9.14
C ARG A 539 28.70 -3.43 -8.55
N GLY A 540 27.58 -3.86 -7.97
CA GLY A 540 26.56 -2.99 -7.36
C GLY A 540 26.68 -2.85 -5.85
N GLU A 541 27.01 -3.92 -5.12
CA GLU A 541 26.94 -3.95 -3.64
C GLU A 541 25.54 -3.56 -3.09
N HIS A 542 24.47 -3.83 -3.85
CA HIS A 542 23.09 -3.63 -3.40
C HIS A 542 22.71 -4.65 -2.33
N ILE A 543 21.81 -4.27 -1.41
CA ILE A 543 21.40 -5.11 -0.29
C ILE A 543 19.88 -5.24 -0.26
N VAL A 544 19.36 -6.46 -0.44
CA VAL A 544 17.94 -6.80 -0.24
C VAL A 544 17.83 -7.61 1.04
N ARG A 545 17.33 -7.01 2.13
CA ARG A 545 17.34 -7.68 3.44
C ARG A 545 16.08 -7.53 4.27
N PHE A 546 15.74 -8.58 5.03
CA PHE A 546 14.63 -8.56 5.98
C PHE A 546 13.28 -8.11 5.38
N ASN A 547 13.01 -8.43 4.12
CA ASN A 547 11.71 -8.21 3.48
C ASN A 547 10.82 -9.47 3.60
N ARG A 548 9.50 -9.31 3.57
CA ARG A 548 8.54 -10.42 3.44
C ARG A 548 7.95 -10.45 2.03
N PHE A 549 7.92 -11.63 1.42
CA PHE A 549 7.19 -11.93 0.18
C PHE A 549 6.11 -12.96 0.51
N ASP A 550 4.83 -12.63 0.32
CA ASP A 550 3.71 -13.48 0.71
C ASP A 550 2.66 -13.61 -0.40
N ASN A 551 2.42 -14.83 -0.89
CA ASN A 551 1.51 -15.07 -2.03
C ASN A 551 1.88 -14.19 -3.26
N VAL A 552 3.18 -14.08 -3.55
CA VAL A 552 3.70 -13.36 -4.73
C VAL A 552 3.92 -14.36 -5.87
N LEU A 553 3.05 -14.35 -6.88
CA LEU A 553 2.94 -15.39 -7.89
C LEU A 553 3.63 -15.03 -9.22
N MET A 554 4.93 -14.74 -9.16
CA MET A 554 5.80 -14.53 -10.33
C MET A 554 6.07 -15.85 -11.08
N ASP A 555 6.57 -15.81 -12.34
CA ASP A 555 6.93 -17.05 -13.05
C ASP A 555 8.33 -17.58 -12.65
N ARG A 556 9.38 -17.40 -13.47
CA ARG A 556 10.69 -18.04 -13.23
C ARG A 556 11.45 -17.41 -12.06
N ARG A 557 11.22 -16.14 -11.74
CA ARG A 557 12.11 -15.31 -10.91
C ARG A 557 11.31 -14.42 -9.97
N LEU A 558 11.41 -14.66 -8.66
CA LEU A 558 10.86 -13.78 -7.63
C LEU A 558 11.76 -12.54 -7.47
N VAL A 559 13.07 -12.79 -7.37
CA VAL A 559 14.12 -11.79 -7.35
C VAL A 559 15.14 -12.17 -8.41
N ILE A 560 15.54 -11.25 -9.29
CA ILE A 560 16.57 -11.48 -10.32
C ILE A 560 17.81 -10.61 -10.06
N VAL A 561 19.00 -11.18 -10.26
CA VAL A 561 20.30 -10.51 -10.06
C VAL A 561 21.16 -10.63 -11.32
N GLN A 562 21.55 -9.48 -11.86
CA GLN A 562 22.26 -9.28 -13.13
C GLN A 562 23.39 -8.25 -12.95
N GLY A 563 24.31 -8.59 -12.04
CA GLY A 563 25.53 -7.86 -11.72
C GLY A 563 26.17 -8.43 -10.46
N GLY A 564 27.28 -7.85 -10.00
CA GLY A 564 28.13 -8.45 -8.97
C GLY A 564 28.13 -7.81 -7.58
N GLY A 565 28.56 -8.58 -6.58
CA GLY A 565 28.80 -8.15 -5.19
C GLY A 565 27.55 -7.84 -4.35
N ASN A 566 26.36 -8.17 -4.83
CA ASN A 566 25.09 -7.86 -4.17
C ASN A 566 24.75 -8.88 -3.08
N THR A 567 23.99 -8.47 -2.06
CA THR A 567 23.60 -9.31 -0.91
C THR A 567 22.09 -9.43 -0.81
N ILE A 568 21.57 -10.66 -0.72
CA ILE A 568 20.16 -10.97 -0.50
C ILE A 568 20.06 -11.79 0.78
N THR A 569 19.66 -11.17 1.90
CA THR A 569 19.84 -11.80 3.23
C THR A 569 18.68 -11.63 4.21
N GLY A 570 18.37 -12.68 4.98
CA GLY A 570 17.36 -12.63 6.04
C GLY A 570 15.92 -12.38 5.57
N ASN A 571 15.62 -12.56 4.28
CA ASN A 571 14.26 -12.35 3.75
C ASN A 571 13.38 -13.60 4.02
N THR A 572 12.08 -13.38 4.22
CA THR A 572 11.09 -14.44 4.42
C THR A 572 10.17 -14.52 3.20
N VAL A 573 10.20 -15.65 2.49
CA VAL A 573 9.41 -15.94 1.30
C VAL A 573 8.40 -17.03 1.64
N VAL A 574 7.11 -16.74 1.48
CA VAL A 574 5.99 -17.60 1.88
C VAL A 574 5.01 -17.75 0.71
N ASN A 575 4.68 -19.00 0.35
CA ASN A 575 3.69 -19.34 -0.70
C ASN A 575 3.88 -18.58 -2.03
N SER A 576 5.11 -18.20 -2.35
CA SER A 576 5.45 -17.35 -3.49
C SER A 576 6.21 -18.16 -4.55
N TRP A 577 6.04 -17.77 -5.80
CA TRP A 577 6.56 -18.49 -6.96
C TRP A 577 7.81 -17.83 -7.56
N GLY A 578 8.59 -18.62 -8.30
CA GLY A 578 9.87 -18.20 -8.88
C GLY A 578 11.06 -18.27 -7.91
N ASN A 579 12.27 -18.31 -8.46
CA ASN A 579 13.52 -18.43 -7.70
C ASN A 579 14.03 -17.07 -7.20
N ILE A 580 14.89 -17.07 -6.18
CA ILE A 580 15.93 -16.04 -6.02
C ILE A 580 17.03 -16.36 -7.04
N ALA A 581 17.14 -15.59 -8.12
CA ALA A 581 17.85 -15.95 -9.34
C ALA A 581 19.12 -15.11 -9.59
N LEU A 582 20.28 -15.71 -9.32
CA LEU A 582 21.61 -15.18 -9.65
C LEU A 582 22.00 -15.59 -11.09
N GLU A 583 21.50 -14.86 -12.08
CA GLU A 583 21.75 -15.18 -13.49
C GLU A 583 23.03 -14.49 -14.00
N ASN A 584 22.98 -13.19 -14.32
CA ASN A 584 24.06 -12.48 -15.00
C ASN A 584 25.01 -11.74 -14.03
N GLY A 585 25.55 -12.43 -13.01
CA GLY A 585 26.30 -11.80 -11.92
C GLY A 585 27.49 -12.61 -11.40
N PHE A 586 28.22 -12.06 -10.43
CA PHE A 586 29.38 -12.69 -9.79
C PHE A 586 29.55 -12.21 -8.33
N ASP A 587 30.20 -12.97 -7.44
CA ASP A 587 30.51 -12.52 -6.05
C ASP A 587 29.27 -12.07 -5.22
N ASN A 588 28.06 -12.43 -5.66
CA ASN A 588 26.81 -12.18 -4.93
C ASN A 588 26.68 -13.13 -3.72
N THR A 589 26.11 -12.63 -2.62
CA THR A 589 25.81 -13.38 -1.40
C THR A 589 24.31 -13.58 -1.23
N VAL A 590 23.88 -14.80 -0.91
CA VAL A 590 22.49 -15.15 -0.55
C VAL A 590 22.53 -15.91 0.77
N SER A 591 22.04 -15.32 1.87
CA SER A 591 22.15 -15.96 3.18
C SER A 591 20.99 -15.75 4.16
N ASN A 592 20.81 -16.65 5.12
CA ASN A 592 19.83 -16.51 6.20
C ASN A 592 18.37 -16.35 5.73
N ASN A 593 18.07 -16.57 4.44
CA ASN A 593 16.73 -16.44 3.90
C ASN A 593 15.90 -17.69 4.24
N ILE A 594 14.61 -17.49 4.51
CA ILE A 594 13.63 -18.55 4.70
C ILE A 594 12.72 -18.57 3.48
N ILE A 595 12.69 -19.70 2.76
CA ILE A 595 11.79 -19.94 1.62
C ILE A 595 10.91 -21.14 1.98
N ILE A 596 9.61 -20.91 2.16
CA ILE A 596 8.65 -21.95 2.49
C ILE A 596 7.40 -21.88 1.62
N SER A 597 6.90 -23.04 1.19
CA SER A 597 5.62 -23.15 0.49
C SER A 597 4.65 -24.12 1.17
N SER A 598 3.38 -24.01 0.81
CA SER A 598 2.33 -24.99 1.05
C SER A 598 2.02 -25.83 -0.21
N ALA A 599 2.87 -25.74 -1.25
CA ALA A 599 2.67 -26.30 -2.59
C ALA A 599 1.40 -25.75 -3.28
N GLN A 600 1.22 -24.42 -3.21
CA GLN A 600 0.02 -23.74 -3.68
C GLN A 600 -0.13 -23.81 -5.21
N SER A 601 -1.02 -24.68 -5.69
CA SER A 601 -1.49 -24.71 -7.08
C SER A 601 -2.67 -23.75 -7.32
N VAL A 602 -2.68 -23.06 -8.46
CA VAL A 602 -3.77 -22.19 -8.92
C VAL A 602 -4.66 -22.96 -9.92
N GLU A 603 -5.88 -22.50 -10.23
CA GLU A 603 -6.75 -23.23 -11.18
C GLU A 603 -6.08 -23.34 -12.56
N GLY A 604 -5.85 -24.58 -13.01
CA GLY A 604 -5.20 -24.89 -14.29
C GLY A 604 -3.66 -24.98 -14.25
N ARG A 605 -2.98 -24.43 -13.24
CA ARG A 605 -1.51 -24.40 -13.12
C ARG A 605 -1.05 -25.04 -11.80
N GLY A 606 -0.24 -26.10 -11.89
CA GLY A 606 0.41 -26.70 -10.72
C GLY A 606 1.34 -25.70 -10.03
N SER A 607 1.80 -25.98 -8.81
CA SER A 607 2.69 -25.04 -8.11
C SER A 607 3.94 -24.73 -8.92
N GLN A 608 4.40 -23.49 -8.82
CA GLN A 608 5.55 -22.92 -9.55
C GLN A 608 6.63 -22.43 -8.57
N ASP A 609 6.70 -23.03 -7.39
CA ASP A 609 7.62 -22.64 -6.32
C ASP A 609 9.08 -22.64 -6.83
N GLY A 610 9.87 -21.71 -6.30
CA GLY A 610 11.31 -21.66 -6.54
C GLY A 610 12.10 -21.66 -5.24
N GLY A 611 13.38 -22.01 -5.35
CA GLY A 611 14.37 -21.89 -4.29
C GLY A 611 15.38 -20.80 -4.64
N ILE A 612 16.67 -21.15 -4.63
CA ILE A 612 17.75 -20.28 -5.10
C ILE A 612 18.30 -20.86 -6.41
N SER A 613 18.29 -20.08 -7.49
CA SER A 613 18.89 -20.48 -8.77
C SER A 613 20.13 -19.65 -9.09
N PHE A 614 21.22 -20.27 -9.57
CA PHE A 614 22.48 -19.56 -9.77
C PHE A 614 23.39 -20.17 -10.85
N ALA A 615 24.10 -19.31 -11.57
CA ALA A 615 25.30 -19.71 -12.32
C ALA A 615 26.51 -19.80 -11.37
N PRO A 616 27.43 -20.77 -11.49
CA PRO A 616 28.60 -20.90 -10.59
C PRO A 616 29.71 -19.82 -10.77
N LEU A 617 29.43 -18.56 -10.45
CA LEU A 617 30.29 -17.39 -10.70
C LEU A 617 30.80 -16.71 -9.40
N GLY A 618 31.29 -17.51 -8.46
CA GLY A 618 31.89 -17.01 -7.21
C GLY A 618 30.88 -16.62 -6.13
N HIS A 619 29.68 -17.20 -6.13
CA HIS A 619 28.65 -16.82 -5.16
C HIS A 619 28.87 -17.40 -3.76
N THR A 620 28.33 -16.73 -2.74
CA THR A 620 28.27 -17.26 -1.36
C THR A 620 26.82 -17.52 -1.00
N ILE A 621 26.39 -18.78 -1.10
CA ILE A 621 25.01 -19.22 -0.83
C ILE A 621 25.03 -20.02 0.47
N VAL A 622 24.79 -19.36 1.60
CA VAL A 622 25.04 -19.95 2.92
C VAL A 622 23.89 -19.75 3.90
N ASP A 623 23.70 -20.68 4.83
CA ASP A 623 22.76 -20.52 5.94
C ASP A 623 21.29 -20.25 5.51
N ASN A 624 20.86 -20.67 4.32
CA ASN A 624 19.46 -20.52 3.87
C ASN A 624 18.60 -21.73 4.25
N TYR A 625 17.32 -21.52 4.47
CA TYR A 625 16.32 -22.55 4.70
C TYR A 625 15.32 -22.59 3.54
N VAL A 626 15.21 -23.72 2.83
CA VAL A 626 14.31 -23.89 1.68
C VAL A 626 13.47 -25.15 1.88
N ALA A 627 12.15 -25.03 2.00
CA ALA A 627 11.29 -26.18 2.29
C ALA A 627 9.92 -26.20 1.59
N ASN A 628 9.46 -27.42 1.32
CA ASN A 628 8.18 -27.75 0.66
C ASN A 628 7.98 -27.15 -0.74
N THR A 629 9.04 -26.71 -1.44
CA THR A 629 8.91 -26.16 -2.80
C THR A 629 8.52 -27.27 -3.78
N THR A 630 7.54 -27.01 -4.64
CA THR A 630 7.12 -27.91 -5.72
C THR A 630 7.02 -27.19 -7.06
N SER A 631 7.57 -27.78 -8.11
CA SER A 631 7.63 -27.16 -9.45
C SER A 631 7.50 -28.17 -10.59
N THR A 632 6.49 -27.96 -11.43
CA THR A 632 6.38 -28.66 -12.72
C THR A 632 7.43 -28.23 -13.75
N SER A 633 8.14 -27.11 -13.52
CA SER A 633 9.18 -26.59 -14.41
C SER A 633 10.55 -27.18 -14.07
N ASN A 634 11.33 -27.51 -15.10
CA ASN A 634 12.71 -27.99 -15.03
C ASN A 634 13.75 -26.87 -14.80
N ASP A 635 13.32 -25.63 -14.53
CA ASP A 635 14.18 -24.48 -14.25
C ASP A 635 14.13 -24.06 -12.75
N ARG A 636 13.51 -24.89 -11.89
CA ARG A 636 13.32 -24.59 -10.47
C ARG A 636 13.51 -25.84 -9.60
N ALA A 637 14.16 -25.63 -8.46
CA ALA A 637 14.46 -26.59 -7.40
C ALA A 637 14.82 -25.81 -6.13
N GLY A 638 15.00 -26.51 -4.99
CA GLY A 638 15.50 -25.89 -3.75
C GLY A 638 16.84 -25.16 -3.96
N LEU A 639 17.75 -25.79 -4.69
CA LEU A 639 18.89 -25.16 -5.38
C LEU A 639 18.87 -25.54 -6.87
N HIS A 640 18.86 -24.55 -7.77
CA HIS A 640 18.97 -24.76 -9.22
C HIS A 640 20.28 -24.19 -9.78
N ILE A 641 21.16 -25.06 -10.27
CA ILE A 641 22.51 -24.74 -10.74
C ILE A 641 22.45 -24.59 -12.27
N ASP A 642 22.44 -23.35 -12.74
CA ASP A 642 22.26 -23.03 -14.14
C ASP A 642 23.58 -23.09 -14.95
N SER A 643 23.49 -23.10 -16.28
CA SER A 643 24.66 -22.87 -17.14
C SER A 643 24.97 -21.37 -17.21
N ASP A 644 26.22 -21.00 -17.51
CA ASP A 644 26.64 -19.58 -17.56
C ASP A 644 25.82 -18.80 -18.62
N PRO A 645 24.98 -17.83 -18.18
CA PRO A 645 24.13 -17.06 -19.08
C PRO A 645 24.85 -15.83 -19.65
N LEU A 646 26.03 -15.48 -19.14
CA LEU A 646 26.79 -14.32 -19.60
C LEU A 646 27.26 -14.49 -21.04
N ASP A 647 27.32 -13.37 -21.77
CA ASP A 647 27.97 -13.37 -23.07
C ASP A 647 29.49 -13.63 -22.94
N GLN A 648 30.06 -14.28 -23.96
CA GLN A 648 31.48 -14.67 -23.99
C GLN A 648 32.47 -13.54 -23.67
N SER A 649 32.14 -12.29 -23.97
CA SER A 649 32.97 -11.13 -23.64
C SER A 649 32.91 -10.78 -22.14
N SER A 650 31.73 -10.83 -21.52
CA SER A 650 31.55 -10.67 -20.07
C SER A 650 32.26 -11.77 -19.28
N SER A 651 32.07 -13.06 -19.61
CA SER A 651 32.79 -14.15 -18.93
C SER A 651 34.32 -14.03 -19.10
N THR A 652 34.83 -13.63 -20.29
CA THR A 652 36.28 -13.38 -20.44
C THR A 652 36.79 -12.18 -19.65
N THR A 653 35.93 -11.21 -19.32
CA THR A 653 36.29 -10.04 -18.51
C THR A 653 36.41 -10.42 -17.03
N LEU A 654 35.46 -11.21 -16.51
CA LEU A 654 35.54 -11.79 -15.16
C LEU A 654 36.80 -12.67 -15.00
N ILE A 655 37.09 -13.54 -15.98
CA ILE A 655 38.30 -14.38 -16.00
C ILE A 655 39.59 -13.53 -16.03
N ALA A 656 39.59 -12.40 -16.74
CA ALA A 656 40.76 -11.52 -16.81
C ALA A 656 40.98 -10.70 -15.51
N SER A 657 39.91 -10.38 -14.79
CA SER A 657 39.94 -9.56 -13.56
C SER A 657 40.55 -10.24 -12.34
N SER A 658 40.85 -11.55 -12.43
CA SER A 658 41.50 -12.35 -11.37
C SER A 658 40.71 -12.45 -10.05
N LEU A 659 39.38 -12.38 -10.13
CA LEU A 659 38.46 -12.75 -9.06
C LEU A 659 38.64 -14.21 -8.62
N ASP A 660 38.22 -14.52 -7.39
CA ASP A 660 37.86 -15.89 -7.05
C ASP A 660 36.45 -16.15 -7.59
N LEU A 661 36.27 -17.26 -8.30
CA LEU A 661 34.98 -17.67 -8.87
C LEU A 661 34.50 -19.01 -8.26
N THR A 662 35.09 -19.41 -7.13
CA THR A 662 34.64 -20.53 -6.31
C THR A 662 33.28 -20.20 -5.71
N THR A 663 32.24 -20.93 -6.11
CA THR A 663 30.90 -20.75 -5.55
C THR A 663 30.72 -21.62 -4.33
N VAL A 664 30.66 -20.99 -3.16
CA VAL A 664 30.45 -21.63 -1.87
C VAL A 664 28.96 -21.84 -1.65
N VAL A 665 28.57 -23.07 -1.38
CA VAL A 665 27.20 -23.45 -1.01
C VAL A 665 27.29 -24.18 0.32
N ALA A 666 27.08 -23.52 1.46
CA ALA A 666 27.40 -24.12 2.76
C ALA A 666 26.34 -23.92 3.84
N ARG A 667 26.11 -24.94 4.69
CA ARG A 667 25.13 -24.90 5.79
C ARG A 667 23.70 -24.49 5.36
N ASN A 668 23.28 -24.80 4.13
CA ASN A 668 21.88 -24.62 3.74
C ASN A 668 21.05 -25.82 4.21
N THR A 669 19.78 -25.60 4.55
CA THR A 669 18.80 -26.63 4.92
C THR A 669 17.72 -26.74 3.85
N ILE A 670 17.64 -27.89 3.19
CA ILE A 670 16.81 -28.12 1.99
C ILE A 670 15.89 -29.32 2.27
N ILE A 671 14.62 -29.07 2.57
CA ILE A 671 13.73 -30.08 3.17
C ILE A 671 12.39 -30.23 2.44
N ASN A 672 12.06 -31.46 2.07
CA ASN A 672 10.78 -31.85 1.45
C ASN A 672 10.44 -31.10 0.14
N ASN A 673 11.46 -30.67 -0.59
CA ASN A 673 11.33 -30.03 -1.90
C ASN A 673 11.24 -31.13 -2.97
N ASP A 674 10.41 -30.99 -4.01
CA ASP A 674 10.27 -32.06 -5.02
C ASP A 674 11.59 -32.32 -5.77
N ARG A 675 12.32 -31.26 -6.10
CA ARG A 675 13.74 -31.30 -6.48
C ARG A 675 14.55 -30.50 -5.44
N ALA A 676 15.46 -31.18 -4.74
CA ALA A 676 16.30 -30.54 -3.73
C ALA A 676 17.47 -29.79 -4.36
N ILE A 677 18.19 -30.44 -5.27
CA ILE A 677 19.30 -29.86 -6.05
C ILE A 677 19.10 -30.27 -7.51
N GLN A 678 19.14 -29.32 -8.44
CA GLN A 678 19.08 -29.62 -9.86
C GLN A 678 20.13 -28.82 -10.63
N PHE A 679 20.89 -29.48 -11.49
CA PHE A 679 21.64 -28.81 -12.56
C PHE A 679 20.75 -28.63 -13.80
N GLU A 680 20.99 -27.58 -14.59
CA GLU A 680 20.21 -27.22 -15.79
C GLU A 680 19.84 -28.46 -16.64
N ASN A 681 18.53 -28.72 -16.76
CA ASN A 681 17.98 -29.85 -17.51
C ASN A 681 17.30 -29.41 -18.83
N GLN A 682 17.83 -28.36 -19.44
CA GLN A 682 17.38 -27.82 -20.73
C GLN A 682 18.32 -28.26 -21.86
N SER A 683 17.76 -28.63 -23.01
CA SER A 683 18.54 -28.95 -24.22
C SER A 683 18.92 -27.67 -24.99
N ALA A 684 19.59 -26.74 -24.32
CA ALA A 684 20.06 -25.48 -24.90
C ALA A 684 21.11 -25.71 -26.00
N SER A 685 21.18 -24.81 -26.99
CA SER A 685 21.87 -25.07 -28.26
C SER A 685 23.40 -24.87 -28.26
N GLY A 686 24.07 -25.34 -27.21
CA GLY A 686 25.51 -25.64 -27.17
C GLY A 686 26.50 -24.47 -27.11
N THR A 687 27.61 -24.70 -26.42
CA THR A 687 28.80 -23.84 -26.26
C THR A 687 28.78 -22.71 -25.21
N ALA A 688 27.70 -22.56 -24.43
CA ALA A 688 27.62 -21.59 -23.32
C ALA A 688 28.84 -21.67 -22.37
N CYS A 689 28.97 -22.78 -21.65
CA CYS A 689 30.01 -23.00 -20.64
C CYS A 689 31.41 -23.35 -21.18
N THR A 690 31.92 -22.74 -22.26
CA THR A 690 33.18 -23.18 -22.90
C THR A 690 34.45 -22.43 -22.45
N LEU A 691 34.37 -21.61 -21.40
CA LEU A 691 35.41 -20.64 -21.02
C LEU A 691 36.07 -20.91 -19.66
N LEU A 692 35.41 -21.63 -18.75
CA LEU A 692 35.88 -21.95 -17.40
C LEU A 692 35.51 -23.40 -17.05
N ASP A 693 36.31 -24.06 -16.20
CA ASP A 693 35.85 -25.18 -15.39
C ASP A 693 35.31 -24.59 -14.07
N TYR A 694 34.01 -24.74 -13.77
CA TYR A 694 33.40 -24.13 -12.58
C TYR A 694 33.84 -24.81 -11.29
N ILE A 695 34.09 -24.03 -10.24
CA ILE A 695 34.43 -24.56 -8.92
C ILE A 695 33.23 -24.38 -7.99
N LEU A 696 32.71 -25.51 -7.49
CA LEU A 696 31.68 -25.56 -6.46
C LEU A 696 32.32 -26.01 -5.14
N ASP A 697 31.92 -25.42 -4.02
CA ASP A 697 32.41 -25.76 -2.68
C ASP A 697 31.19 -25.99 -1.78
N PHE A 698 30.73 -27.25 -1.72
CA PHE A 698 29.57 -27.67 -0.92
C PHE A 698 30.03 -28.22 0.43
N ASP A 699 29.67 -27.57 1.54
CA ASP A 699 30.12 -27.95 2.89
C ASP A 699 28.97 -27.86 3.94
N ASP A 700 28.90 -28.81 4.87
CA ASP A 700 27.91 -28.88 5.97
C ASP A 700 26.42 -28.67 5.59
N ASN A 701 25.99 -28.86 4.33
CA ASN A 701 24.57 -28.72 3.96
C ASN A 701 23.71 -29.89 4.46
N LEU A 702 22.44 -29.60 4.78
CA LEU A 702 21.41 -30.55 5.20
C LEU A 702 20.35 -30.71 4.11
N VAL A 703 20.18 -31.93 3.57
CA VAL A 703 19.16 -32.25 2.56
C VAL A 703 18.27 -33.38 3.06
N ALA A 704 16.96 -33.17 3.19
CA ALA A 704 16.03 -34.18 3.73
C ALA A 704 14.70 -34.25 2.97
N ASN A 705 14.55 -35.25 2.09
CA ASN A 705 13.35 -35.43 1.27
C ASN A 705 12.60 -36.72 1.62
N GLN A 706 11.29 -36.61 1.83
CA GLN A 706 10.57 -37.51 2.75
C GLN A 706 9.95 -38.78 2.12
N SER A 707 10.02 -39.00 0.81
CA SER A 707 9.16 -39.97 0.10
C SER A 707 9.92 -41.09 -0.63
N GLU A 708 9.32 -42.30 -0.69
CA GLU A 708 9.78 -43.40 -1.57
C GLU A 708 9.74 -43.01 -3.07
N ASP A 709 9.02 -41.95 -3.44
CA ASP A 709 8.96 -41.41 -4.79
C ASP A 709 9.91 -40.24 -5.02
N MET A 710 10.14 -39.41 -3.98
CA MET A 710 10.99 -38.21 -4.02
C MET A 710 12.36 -38.46 -3.38
N ASN A 711 12.88 -39.69 -3.50
CA ASN A 711 14.17 -40.06 -2.93
C ASN A 711 15.31 -39.21 -3.52
N ILE A 712 16.31 -38.91 -2.70
CA ILE A 712 17.51 -38.13 -3.05
C ILE A 712 18.22 -38.73 -4.26
N PHE A 713 18.36 -40.05 -4.29
CA PHE A 713 18.97 -40.80 -5.39
C PHE A 713 17.95 -41.25 -6.46
N GLY A 714 16.77 -40.62 -6.44
CA GLY A 714 15.57 -41.03 -7.16
C GLY A 714 15.08 -42.41 -6.75
N THR A 715 13.95 -42.81 -7.32
CA THR A 715 13.66 -44.23 -7.36
C THR A 715 13.41 -44.68 -8.79
N ASN A 716 13.46 -46.00 -8.90
CA ASN A 716 12.47 -46.77 -9.61
C ASN A 716 11.17 -46.04 -10.06
N SER A 717 10.54 -45.12 -9.31
CA SER A 717 9.08 -45.00 -9.29
C SER A 717 8.32 -44.67 -10.59
N GLY A 718 8.92 -44.04 -11.60
CA GLY A 718 8.22 -43.73 -12.85
C GLY A 718 7.36 -42.46 -12.80
N ASP A 719 7.31 -41.78 -11.66
CA ASP A 719 7.87 -40.42 -11.63
C ASP A 719 9.40 -40.55 -11.81
N SER A 720 9.96 -39.73 -12.70
CA SER A 720 11.25 -39.98 -13.35
C SER A 720 12.46 -39.33 -12.68
N ASP A 721 12.22 -38.36 -11.81
CA ASP A 721 13.20 -37.37 -11.43
C ASP A 721 13.75 -37.70 -10.04
N ALA A 722 15.07 -37.81 -9.91
CA ALA A 722 15.72 -37.86 -8.62
C ALA A 722 15.72 -36.47 -7.97
N ALA A 723 15.71 -36.38 -6.64
CA ALA A 723 15.82 -35.06 -6.00
C ALA A 723 17.23 -34.42 -6.15
N ILE A 724 18.20 -35.15 -6.73
CA ILE A 724 19.42 -34.60 -7.35
C ILE A 724 19.39 -34.92 -8.86
N VAL A 725 19.32 -33.90 -9.73
CA VAL A 725 19.24 -34.07 -11.21
C VAL A 725 20.48 -33.51 -11.92
N GLU A 726 21.10 -34.29 -12.81
CA GLU A 726 22.27 -33.89 -13.63
C GLU A 726 22.31 -34.61 -15.01
N ASP A 727 21.27 -34.47 -15.85
CA ASP A 727 21.19 -35.20 -17.14
C ASP A 727 21.88 -34.47 -18.31
N THR A 728 21.68 -33.15 -18.47
CA THR A 728 22.23 -32.38 -19.62
C THR A 728 23.43 -31.48 -19.33
N TYR A 729 23.76 -31.15 -18.08
CA TYR A 729 24.76 -30.12 -17.73
C TYR A 729 26.14 -30.32 -18.40
N GLN A 730 26.75 -31.49 -18.21
CA GLN A 730 28.00 -31.85 -18.89
C GLN A 730 27.85 -31.97 -20.41
N GLY A 731 26.64 -32.26 -20.90
CA GLY A 731 26.28 -32.34 -22.32
C GLY A 731 26.22 -30.98 -23.01
N ASN A 732 25.79 -29.93 -22.29
CA ASN A 732 25.80 -28.53 -22.75
C ASN A 732 27.23 -27.97 -22.82
N GLY A 733 28.19 -28.65 -22.18
CA GLY A 733 29.63 -28.36 -22.18
C GLY A 733 30.15 -27.83 -20.84
N CYS A 734 29.28 -27.75 -19.83
CA CYS A 734 29.62 -27.20 -18.51
C CYS A 734 30.47 -28.18 -17.71
N ALA A 735 31.75 -27.85 -17.56
CA ALA A 735 32.71 -28.65 -16.83
C ALA A 735 32.76 -28.22 -15.37
N ILE A 736 32.55 -29.16 -14.45
CA ILE A 736 32.87 -28.97 -13.03
C ILE A 736 34.35 -29.27 -12.83
N ALA A 737 35.06 -28.34 -12.19
CA ALA A 737 36.48 -28.46 -11.92
C ALA A 737 36.77 -29.59 -10.92
N SER A 738 37.86 -30.32 -11.16
CA SER A 738 38.35 -31.39 -10.26
C SER A 738 38.95 -30.89 -8.92
N THR A 739 38.77 -29.62 -8.62
CA THR A 739 39.05 -28.96 -7.33
C THR A 739 37.78 -28.52 -6.60
N SER A 740 36.60 -28.84 -7.15
CA SER A 740 35.33 -28.64 -6.44
C SER A 740 35.21 -29.63 -5.28
N ASP A 741 34.60 -29.21 -4.18
CA ASP A 741 34.37 -30.02 -2.99
C ASP A 741 32.88 -30.29 -2.77
N PHE A 742 32.60 -31.46 -2.21
CA PHE A 742 31.26 -31.96 -1.87
C PHE A 742 31.27 -32.82 -0.60
N ASP A 743 32.37 -32.85 0.16
CA ASP A 743 32.46 -33.55 1.45
C ASP A 743 31.52 -32.92 2.51
N ASN A 744 31.33 -33.59 3.66
CA ASN A 744 30.54 -33.11 4.82
C ASN A 744 29.04 -32.80 4.60
N ASN A 745 28.48 -32.96 3.40
CA ASN A 745 27.04 -32.77 3.14
C ASN A 745 26.22 -33.99 3.59
N HIS A 746 25.09 -33.77 4.28
CA HIS A 746 24.30 -34.82 4.92
C HIS A 746 22.91 -34.97 4.27
N PHE A 747 22.65 -36.18 3.74
CA PHE A 747 21.48 -36.50 2.92
C PHE A 747 20.57 -37.54 3.60
N TYR A 748 19.38 -37.12 4.02
CA TYR A 748 18.42 -37.92 4.77
C TYR A 748 17.37 -38.52 3.82
N SER A 749 17.49 -39.83 3.55
CA SER A 749 16.55 -40.61 2.73
C SER A 749 15.36 -41.19 3.50
N SER A 750 15.39 -41.15 4.84
CA SER A 750 14.39 -41.83 5.68
C SER A 750 13.12 -40.99 5.84
N THR A 751 11.95 -41.63 5.72
CA THR A 751 10.64 -40.99 5.92
C THR A 751 10.52 -40.33 7.30
N ILE A 752 10.39 -39.01 7.33
CA ILE A 752 9.71 -38.33 8.44
C ILE A 752 8.27 -38.89 8.47
N SER A 753 7.72 -39.13 9.66
CA SER A 753 6.43 -39.83 9.76
C SER A 753 5.27 -38.92 9.31
N ASP A 754 4.80 -39.10 8.07
CA ASP A 754 3.65 -38.39 7.51
C ASP A 754 2.45 -38.41 8.47
N ALA A 755 2.19 -37.22 9.02
CA ALA A 755 1.08 -36.97 9.93
C ALA A 755 -0.08 -36.21 9.27
N THR A 756 0.03 -35.78 7.99
CA THR A 756 -1.11 -35.41 7.11
C THR A 756 -0.74 -35.29 5.60
N THR A 757 -0.74 -36.43 4.90
CA THR A 757 -1.16 -36.66 3.49
C THR A 757 -0.31 -36.12 2.31
N ILE A 758 0.76 -36.84 1.91
CA ILE A 758 1.44 -36.70 0.57
C ILE A 758 2.00 -38.06 0.05
N LEU A 759 1.47 -38.67 -1.04
CA LEU A 759 1.79 -40.03 -1.63
C LEU A 759 1.18 -40.23 -3.07
N PRO A 760 1.26 -41.37 -3.86
CA PRO A 760 2.15 -42.60 -3.99
C PRO A 760 2.51 -43.06 -5.49
N VAL A 761 2.97 -44.31 -5.85
CA VAL A 761 4.34 -44.94 -5.92
C VAL A 761 4.50 -45.90 -7.15
N ARG A 762 5.72 -46.11 -7.80
CA ARG A 762 6.41 -47.44 -8.19
C ARG A 762 6.96 -47.77 -9.64
N GLY A 763 8.26 -48.19 -9.81
CA GLY A 763 8.79 -48.64 -11.15
C GLY A 763 10.11 -49.46 -11.36
N GLY A 764 11.26 -48.89 -11.82
CA GLY A 764 12.64 -49.47 -11.83
C GLY A 764 13.59 -49.09 -12.99
N GLY A 765 14.86 -48.61 -12.86
CA GLY A 765 15.65 -48.15 -11.69
C GLY A 765 17.19 -48.43 -11.70
N SER A 766 18.07 -47.40 -11.64
CA SER A 766 19.54 -47.49 -11.33
C SER A 766 20.21 -46.10 -11.18
N ALA A 767 21.21 -45.94 -10.29
CA ALA A 767 21.86 -44.64 -9.97
C ALA A 767 22.73 -44.02 -11.09
N LEU A 768 22.87 -42.68 -11.03
CA LEU A 768 23.68 -41.83 -11.92
C LEU A 768 24.51 -40.82 -11.09
N VAL A 769 25.43 -40.11 -11.75
CA VAL A 769 26.48 -39.24 -11.18
C VAL A 769 27.59 -40.02 -10.44
N ASN A 770 28.82 -39.54 -10.53
CA ASN A 770 30.03 -40.16 -9.98
C ASN A 770 30.96 -39.05 -9.46
N GLY A 771 30.58 -38.42 -8.35
CA GLY A 771 31.29 -37.27 -7.77
C GLY A 771 30.77 -36.84 -6.39
N MET A 772 29.44 -36.86 -6.17
CA MET A 772 28.84 -36.59 -4.86
C MET A 772 28.61 -37.89 -4.08
N ASP A 773 29.47 -38.18 -3.11
CA ASP A 773 29.25 -39.23 -2.10
C ASP A 773 28.87 -38.54 -0.78
N GLY A 774 27.58 -38.21 -0.66
CA GLY A 774 26.97 -37.46 0.45
C GLY A 774 26.90 -38.24 1.75
N ASN A 775 28.08 -38.69 2.20
CA ASN A 775 28.37 -39.51 3.37
C ASN A 775 27.44 -40.73 3.56
N VAL A 776 27.33 -41.57 2.53
CA VAL A 776 27.00 -42.99 2.79
C VAL A 776 28.19 -43.57 3.55
N ALA A 777 27.95 -44.15 4.74
CA ALA A 777 29.02 -44.69 5.55
C ALA A 777 29.79 -45.79 4.80
N VAL A 778 31.08 -45.95 5.10
CA VAL A 778 32.08 -46.73 4.32
C VAL A 778 31.72 -48.22 4.10
N ASP A 779 30.66 -48.76 4.73
CA ASP A 779 30.12 -50.10 4.51
C ASP A 779 28.85 -50.16 3.63
N GLY A 780 28.35 -49.02 3.15
CA GLY A 780 27.15 -48.88 2.33
C GLY A 780 25.85 -48.65 3.13
N THR A 781 25.95 -48.09 4.35
CA THR A 781 24.78 -47.70 5.15
C THR A 781 24.49 -46.20 5.03
N GLU A 782 23.22 -45.87 4.80
CA GLU A 782 22.67 -44.52 4.99
C GLU A 782 22.94 -44.09 6.44
N ASP A 783 23.33 -42.84 6.69
CA ASP A 783 23.52 -42.41 8.08
C ASP A 783 22.16 -42.42 8.82
N GLY A 784 22.18 -42.87 10.07
CA GLY A 784 21.00 -43.00 10.93
C GLY A 784 20.58 -41.67 11.54
N ALA A 785 20.82 -40.58 10.81
CA ALA A 785 20.66 -39.21 11.26
C ALA A 785 19.20 -38.90 11.61
N MET A 786 19.00 -38.04 12.60
CA MET A 786 17.67 -37.69 13.09
C MET A 786 17.48 -36.18 13.04
N LEU A 787 16.27 -35.73 12.73
CA LEU A 787 15.91 -34.31 12.78
C LEU A 787 15.34 -33.93 14.15
N THR A 788 15.34 -32.64 14.46
CA THR A 788 14.63 -32.08 15.60
C THR A 788 13.10 -32.18 15.43
N ALA A 789 12.36 -31.88 16.51
CA ALA A 789 10.93 -31.64 16.39
C ALA A 789 10.70 -30.24 15.81
N VAL A 790 9.72 -30.13 14.91
CA VAL A 790 9.28 -28.86 14.29
C VAL A 790 9.05 -27.80 15.36
N ASP A 791 9.54 -26.59 15.11
CA ASP A 791 9.34 -25.43 15.98
C ASP A 791 7.94 -24.79 15.82
N ALA A 792 7.78 -23.53 16.21
CA ALA A 792 6.51 -22.80 16.04
C ALA A 792 6.25 -22.33 14.59
N ASN A 793 7.31 -22.18 13.79
CA ASN A 793 7.31 -21.53 12.48
C ASN A 793 7.37 -22.55 11.31
N GLY A 794 7.56 -23.83 11.61
CA GLY A 794 7.65 -24.91 10.62
C GLY A 794 9.08 -25.37 10.32
N LEU A 795 10.06 -24.89 11.08
CA LEU A 795 11.49 -25.13 10.85
C LEU A 795 11.98 -26.39 11.60
N VAL A 796 12.98 -27.08 11.02
CA VAL A 796 13.69 -28.21 11.64
C VAL A 796 15.20 -28.18 11.30
N GLU A 797 16.01 -28.80 12.15
CA GLU A 797 17.47 -28.89 12.02
C GLU A 797 17.95 -30.33 12.29
N GLY A 798 19.22 -30.63 11.99
CA GLY A 798 19.84 -31.91 12.36
C GLY A 798 19.96 -32.09 13.87
N ALA A 799 19.89 -33.33 14.35
CA ALA A 799 19.85 -33.65 15.78
C ALA A 799 20.74 -34.84 16.17
N GLY A 800 21.42 -34.72 17.32
CA GLY A 800 22.20 -35.80 17.90
C GLY A 800 23.68 -35.71 17.54
N ALA A 801 24.11 -36.43 16.50
CA ALA A 801 25.46 -36.26 15.93
C ALA A 801 25.49 -35.06 14.96
N ASP A 802 24.38 -34.86 14.26
CA ASP A 802 24.17 -33.94 13.15
C ASP A 802 23.69 -32.54 13.61
N ALA A 803 23.85 -32.24 14.90
CA ALA A 803 23.39 -30.99 15.49
C ALA A 803 24.36 -29.85 15.13
N GLY A 804 23.86 -28.87 14.37
CA GLY A 804 24.66 -27.80 13.75
C GLY A 804 25.07 -28.08 12.30
N ILE A 805 24.40 -29.03 11.62
CA ILE A 805 24.51 -29.27 10.18
C ILE A 805 23.26 -28.70 9.49
N GLY A 806 23.44 -28.08 8.33
CA GLY A 806 22.49 -27.11 7.80
C GLY A 806 22.52 -25.80 8.58
N VAL A 807 21.52 -24.94 8.37
CA VAL A 807 21.46 -23.63 9.03
C VAL A 807 21.05 -23.78 10.49
N ALA A 808 21.77 -23.10 11.39
CA ALA A 808 21.38 -22.96 12.77
C ALA A 808 20.09 -22.12 12.87
N LEU A 809 18.99 -22.69 13.36
CA LEU A 809 17.69 -21.99 13.37
C LEU A 809 17.67 -20.72 14.24
N SER A 810 18.65 -20.56 15.14
CA SER A 810 18.87 -19.33 15.92
C SER A 810 19.48 -18.17 15.13
N GLU A 811 19.94 -18.41 13.91
CA GLU A 811 20.53 -17.42 12.98
C GLU A 811 19.57 -17.09 11.81
N LEU A 812 18.33 -17.60 11.88
CA LEU A 812 17.24 -17.28 10.98
C LEU A 812 16.23 -16.34 11.67
N GLN A 813 15.61 -15.47 10.89
CA GLN A 813 14.52 -14.61 11.34
C GLN A 813 13.30 -14.87 10.46
N PHE A 814 12.26 -15.47 11.05
CA PHE A 814 10.96 -15.58 10.41
C PHE A 814 10.20 -14.27 10.63
N ILE A 815 9.95 -13.56 9.53
CA ILE A 815 9.36 -12.23 9.55
C ILE A 815 7.86 -12.37 9.36
N GLU A 816 7.09 -12.18 10.43
CA GLU A 816 5.62 -12.08 10.39
C GLU A 816 5.18 -10.79 9.68
N GLU A 817 3.92 -10.73 9.24
CA GLU A 817 3.43 -9.66 8.34
C GLU A 817 3.43 -8.26 8.98
N ASP A 818 3.17 -8.16 10.29
CA ASP A 818 3.15 -6.91 11.06
C ASP A 818 4.54 -6.39 11.45
N MET A 819 5.59 -7.17 11.18
CA MET A 819 6.99 -6.79 11.44
C MET A 819 7.57 -5.89 10.33
N VAL A 820 6.88 -5.76 9.19
CA VAL A 820 7.33 -5.08 7.97
C VAL A 820 6.21 -4.24 7.33
N GLY A 821 6.55 -3.46 6.31
CA GLY A 821 5.59 -2.54 5.67
C GLY A 821 5.28 -1.27 6.49
N PRO A 822 4.30 -0.46 6.06
CA PRO A 822 4.11 0.91 6.56
C PRO A 822 3.88 1.00 8.06
N GLY A 823 4.60 1.91 8.73
CA GLY A 823 4.47 2.14 10.18
C GLY A 823 5.05 1.02 11.05
N SER A 824 5.58 -0.06 10.48
CA SER A 824 6.26 -1.12 11.24
C SER A 824 7.47 -0.57 12.01
N THR A 825 7.66 -1.03 13.25
CA THR A 825 8.75 -0.58 14.13
C THR A 825 9.74 -1.68 14.51
N TRP A 826 9.52 -2.91 14.04
CA TRP A 826 10.45 -4.02 14.25
C TRP A 826 11.77 -3.82 13.48
N VAL A 827 12.86 -4.27 14.08
CA VAL A 827 14.22 -4.24 13.54
C VAL A 827 14.85 -5.59 13.83
N ALA A 828 15.62 -6.12 12.87
CA ALA A 828 16.37 -7.36 13.02
C ALA A 828 17.37 -7.30 14.19
N ASP A 829 17.52 -8.41 14.91
CA ASP A 829 18.67 -8.63 15.79
C ASP A 829 19.91 -8.92 14.90
N GLU A 830 20.88 -7.99 14.84
CA GLU A 830 22.17 -8.10 14.12
C GLU A 830 23.33 -8.63 15.01
#